data_AF-A0A1B6K628-F1
#
_entry.id   AF-A0A1B6K628-F1
#
_cell.length_a   1.000
_cell.length_b   1.000
_cell.length_c   1.000
_cell.angle_alpha   90.00
_cell.angle_beta   90.00
_cell.angle_gamma   90.00
#
_symmetry.space_group_name_H-M   'P 1'
#
loop_
_entity.id
_entity.type
_entity.pdbx_description
1 polymer ?
#
loop_
_entity_poly.entity_id
_entity_poly.type
_entity_poly.pdbx_seq_one_letter_code
_entity_poly.pdbx_strand_id
1 'polypeptide(L)'
;SLSSTLGIEKKEDKPRDRPIVLRKRRERVKIESNWALFYYMFNHDHKMANLIWNHKTREELREALEKEVRLFTSDRDLPGNTLIAWNHSEFEVFYNSLSDEVSIDGYYLNLLLERNSVPDSLTKDARKFFNNLYHRFLINTRMEMKYTCLQVMTVVYGHYHEDIGPFSDTRYIVTMLDKCADRMERDRLVLFIEKLILNKQNVKTLLDAHGVQTLLDLVTLAHLHTSRAVVPTQTNVIEAGHAMAQDNEKEWYYSVGTEKKGPYTFAKMKELWASGELTLKTKCWAQGLDSWRLPQNIPQIKWCLLAKGSPVMNESELATTILNMLINMCQFYPSRDEDGAVIWPIPRIKRELSGQQCLPHLVQLLLTFDPTLVEKVATLLCLISEYNSLAASLYTTGVFYFILMYTGSNVLPIARFLQMTHIKQSFRLDEVNSSELMQRSVLGQLLPEAMVYYLENHGAEKFAQIFLGEYDTPEAIWNSEMRRLLIEKIALHLADFTPRLRGNNRAQYSYIAIPAVRYPQLKSELFCNIFYLRHLCDTTRFPDWPINQPVSLLKDVLELWKMEVEKKPPEMSVDDAYEALELARGEHHDDASLRKSYYKLAHKYHPDKNPNGKDKFQIVNRAYEFLCSNKQGTENGPNPDNIVLILQTQSILFHRYSTELQPYKYAGYSQLIKTIQLETADAQLFSKPALLLVAATELAYHTINCSALNAEELNREGGFQVLLAAFSRCVSILSRSSTQRDMNVEVCTHCTRCFSAAAQFPACRSTFLQLPQLIDDLLRILHFKNLTKLCCEVAECVRNISVDSRLQDALLDAGILWYLLTFLFSYVFTLEECGVERSEDTNNQEVLNRLAKLSVQACARLAGYEPDSPDKPLVRQVMSKLLTPYLTDLFADEHPEKVLKLLTSNSE
;
A
#
# COMPACT_ATOMS: atom_id res chain seq x y z
N SER A 1 -45.49 -82.89 10.12
CA SER A 1 -45.66 -84.08 9.26
C SER A 1 -45.97 -83.64 7.84
N LEU A 2 -45.89 -84.53 6.86
CA LEU A 2 -45.88 -84.23 5.41
C LEU A 2 -47.29 -84.21 4.76
N SER A 3 -47.36 -83.69 3.52
CA SER A 3 -48.35 -83.97 2.43
C SER A 3 -49.85 -83.70 2.73
N SER A 4 -50.61 -82.95 1.93
CA SER A 4 -51.13 -83.25 0.57
C SER A 4 -52.04 -84.52 0.53
N THR A 5 -53.14 -84.62 -0.22
CA THR A 5 -53.57 -83.90 -1.45
C THR A 5 -55.10 -84.07 -1.71
N LEU A 6 -55.73 -83.17 -2.48
CA LEU A 6 -56.92 -83.30 -3.37
C LEU A 6 -58.14 -84.23 -3.04
N GLY A 7 -59.38 -83.73 -3.20
CA GLY A 7 -60.64 -84.51 -3.28
C GLY A 7 -61.91 -83.66 -3.56
N ILE A 8 -62.86 -84.15 -4.38
CA ILE A 8 -64.01 -83.44 -5.02
C ILE A 8 -65.15 -84.47 -5.28
N GLU A 9 -66.49 -84.25 -5.30
CA GLU A 9 -67.43 -83.09 -5.21
C GLU A 9 -68.45 -83.36 -4.05
N LYS A 10 -69.79 -83.14 -3.98
CA LYS A 10 -70.93 -82.52 -4.73
C LYS A 10 -72.01 -82.11 -3.66
N LYS A 11 -72.78 -81.00 -3.69
CA LYS A 11 -73.93 -80.55 -4.52
C LYS A 11 -75.13 -81.54 -4.58
N GLU A 12 -76.41 -81.14 -4.42
CA GLU A 12 -77.04 -79.80 -4.34
C GLU A 12 -78.48 -79.86 -3.74
N ASP A 13 -78.99 -78.82 -3.04
CA ASP A 13 -80.42 -78.36 -3.13
C ASP A 13 -80.65 -76.96 -2.48
N LYS A 14 -81.85 -76.34 -2.66
CA LYS A 14 -82.10 -74.89 -2.48
C LYS A 14 -83.02 -74.45 -1.31
N PRO A 15 -82.76 -73.29 -0.67
CA PRO A 15 -83.65 -72.65 0.32
C PRO A 15 -84.57 -71.55 -0.27
N ARG A 16 -85.46 -70.96 0.56
CA ARG A 16 -86.30 -69.80 0.21
C ARG A 16 -86.43 -68.75 1.34
N ASP A 17 -86.61 -67.51 0.92
CA ASP A 17 -86.34 -66.23 1.60
C ASP A 17 -87.06 -65.88 2.93
N ARG A 18 -86.39 -65.01 3.70
CA ARG A 18 -87.01 -63.87 4.41
C ARG A 18 -86.14 -62.62 4.23
N PRO A 19 -86.70 -61.42 3.96
CA PRO A 19 -85.92 -60.24 3.62
C PRO A 19 -85.26 -59.57 4.83
N ILE A 20 -84.02 -59.10 4.67
CA ILE A 20 -83.26 -58.34 5.68
C ILE A 20 -83.27 -56.85 5.32
N VAL A 21 -83.70 -55.99 6.26
CA VAL A 21 -83.69 -54.53 6.08
C VAL A 21 -82.35 -53.95 6.57
N LEU A 22 -81.50 -53.53 5.63
CA LEU A 22 -80.22 -52.88 5.93
C LEU A 22 -80.41 -51.37 6.19
N ARG A 23 -80.22 -50.94 7.44
CA ARG A 23 -80.08 -49.50 7.78
C ARG A 23 -78.73 -48.98 7.29
N LYS A 24 -78.70 -47.85 6.57
CA LYS A 24 -77.44 -47.13 6.28
C LYS A 24 -76.73 -46.76 7.58
N ARG A 25 -75.47 -47.19 7.71
CA ARG A 25 -74.58 -46.85 8.83
C ARG A 25 -74.26 -45.35 8.76
N ARG A 26 -74.54 -44.60 9.84
CA ARG A 26 -74.04 -43.22 9.98
C ARG A 26 -72.57 -43.26 10.37
N GLU A 27 -71.69 -43.24 9.38
CA GLU A 27 -70.27 -43.05 9.64
C GLU A 27 -70.04 -41.58 10.02
N ARG A 28 -69.67 -41.36 11.29
CA ARG A 28 -69.15 -40.07 11.75
C ARG A 28 -67.74 -39.91 11.21
N VAL A 29 -67.62 -39.41 9.98
CA VAL A 29 -66.35 -38.91 9.44
C VAL A 29 -65.79 -37.91 10.45
N LYS A 30 -64.62 -38.22 11.02
CA LYS A 30 -63.89 -37.27 11.86
C LYS A 30 -63.42 -36.14 10.95
N ILE A 31 -63.81 -34.92 11.27
CA ILE A 31 -63.37 -33.73 10.54
C ILE A 31 -62.00 -33.35 11.10
N GLU A 32 -60.94 -33.74 10.40
CA GLU A 32 -59.55 -33.50 10.83
C GLU A 32 -59.03 -32.11 10.39
N SER A 33 -59.62 -31.53 9.34
CA SER A 33 -59.26 -30.20 8.82
C SER A 33 -59.85 -29.07 9.67
N ASN A 34 -59.07 -28.02 9.92
CA ASN A 34 -59.51 -26.83 10.66
C ASN A 34 -60.36 -25.88 9.78
N TRP A 35 -61.63 -26.23 9.59
CA TRP A 35 -62.57 -25.42 8.79
C TRP A 35 -62.84 -24.04 9.39
N ALA A 36 -62.70 -23.84 10.71
CA ALA A 36 -62.86 -22.53 11.32
C ALA A 36 -61.77 -21.57 10.83
N LEU A 37 -60.51 -22.02 10.78
CA LEU A 37 -59.41 -21.26 10.18
C LEU A 37 -59.59 -21.09 8.67
N PHE A 38 -60.07 -22.11 7.95
CA PHE A 38 -60.36 -21.99 6.52
C PHE A 38 -61.38 -20.88 6.25
N TYR A 39 -62.56 -20.90 6.88
CA TYR A 39 -63.59 -19.88 6.65
C TYR A 39 -63.18 -18.50 7.16
N TYR A 40 -62.34 -18.40 8.20
CA TYR A 40 -61.72 -17.14 8.59
C TYR A 40 -60.84 -16.59 7.47
N MET A 41 -59.89 -17.38 6.96
CA MET A 41 -58.96 -16.96 5.91
C MET A 41 -59.66 -16.72 4.57
N PHE A 42 -60.69 -17.51 4.23
CA PHE A 42 -61.48 -17.39 2.99
C PHE A 42 -62.15 -16.02 2.82
N ASN A 43 -62.50 -15.35 3.92
CA ASN A 43 -63.10 -14.02 3.91
C ASN A 43 -62.09 -12.86 3.83
N HIS A 44 -60.78 -13.14 3.86
CA HIS A 44 -59.71 -12.16 3.71
C HIS A 44 -59.16 -12.15 2.27
N ASP A 45 -58.50 -11.05 1.89
CA ASP A 45 -57.79 -10.95 0.61
C ASP A 45 -56.34 -11.41 0.73
N HIS A 46 -55.90 -12.26 -0.20
CA HIS A 46 -54.54 -12.80 -0.29
C HIS A 46 -53.94 -12.45 -1.65
N LYS A 47 -52.80 -11.74 -1.65
CA LYS A 47 -51.95 -11.54 -2.83
C LYS A 47 -50.59 -12.21 -2.58
N MET A 48 -50.53 -13.51 -2.83
CA MET A 48 -49.35 -14.37 -2.63
C MET A 48 -48.92 -15.02 -3.93
N ALA A 49 -47.64 -15.39 -4.03
CA ALA A 49 -47.09 -15.98 -5.25
C ALA A 49 -47.78 -17.28 -5.69
N ASN A 50 -48.42 -18.03 -4.78
CA ASN A 50 -49.19 -19.25 -5.05
C ASN A 50 -50.71 -19.09 -4.86
N LEU A 51 -51.20 -17.88 -4.54
CA LEU A 51 -52.62 -17.62 -4.27
C LEU A 51 -52.97 -16.16 -4.53
N ILE A 52 -53.79 -15.92 -5.55
CA ILE A 52 -54.55 -14.68 -5.70
C ILE A 52 -55.97 -14.98 -5.26
N TRP A 53 -56.40 -14.35 -4.17
CA TRP A 53 -57.75 -14.47 -3.64
C TRP A 53 -58.26 -13.10 -3.22
N ASN A 54 -59.27 -12.59 -3.89
CA ASN A 54 -59.81 -11.26 -3.67
C ASN A 54 -61.33 -11.24 -3.87
N HIS A 55 -61.95 -10.07 -3.73
CA HIS A 55 -63.41 -9.93 -3.95
C HIS A 55 -63.87 -10.44 -5.32
N LYS A 56 -63.10 -10.22 -6.40
CA LYS A 56 -63.46 -10.66 -7.75
C LYS A 56 -63.32 -12.17 -7.94
N THR A 57 -62.27 -12.82 -7.40
CA THR A 57 -62.16 -14.29 -7.45
C THR A 57 -63.22 -14.96 -6.57
N ARG A 58 -63.59 -14.36 -5.42
CA ARG A 58 -64.74 -14.80 -4.61
C ARG A 58 -66.05 -14.73 -5.38
N GLU A 59 -66.24 -13.66 -6.15
CA GLU A 59 -67.43 -13.49 -6.99
C GLU A 59 -67.46 -14.49 -8.15
N GLU A 60 -66.35 -14.69 -8.87
CA GLU A 60 -66.25 -15.67 -9.96
C GLU A 60 -66.51 -17.11 -9.46
N LEU A 61 -66.07 -17.47 -8.25
CA LEU A 61 -66.44 -18.73 -7.60
C LEU A 61 -67.95 -18.79 -7.25
N ARG A 62 -68.53 -17.70 -6.73
CA ARG A 62 -69.96 -17.64 -6.40
C ARG A 62 -70.82 -17.80 -7.64
N GLU A 63 -70.54 -17.04 -8.70
CA GLU A 63 -71.28 -17.12 -9.97
C GLU A 63 -71.19 -18.51 -10.61
N ALA A 64 -70.00 -19.13 -10.58
CA ALA A 64 -69.81 -20.51 -11.06
C ALA A 64 -70.64 -21.53 -10.24
N LEU A 65 -70.59 -21.46 -8.91
CA LEU A 65 -71.38 -22.34 -8.04
C LEU A 65 -72.88 -22.09 -8.13
N GLU A 66 -73.33 -20.83 -8.24
CA GLU A 66 -74.75 -20.52 -8.45
C GLU A 66 -75.25 -21.02 -9.81
N LYS A 67 -74.45 -20.87 -10.87
CA LYS A 67 -74.77 -21.44 -12.20
C LYS A 67 -74.86 -22.96 -12.13
N GLU A 68 -73.92 -23.62 -11.47
CA GLU A 68 -73.89 -25.07 -11.30
C GLU A 68 -75.08 -25.58 -10.48
N VAL A 69 -75.44 -24.90 -9.39
CA VAL A 69 -76.63 -25.23 -8.58
C VAL A 69 -77.92 -25.01 -9.37
N ARG A 70 -77.99 -23.99 -10.22
CA ARG A 70 -79.15 -23.75 -11.11
C ARG A 70 -79.29 -24.88 -12.15
N LEU A 71 -78.20 -25.25 -12.83
CA LEU A 71 -78.15 -26.37 -13.79
C LEU A 71 -78.49 -27.70 -13.12
N PHE A 72 -77.86 -28.02 -11.99
CA PHE A 72 -78.19 -29.23 -11.23
C PHE A 72 -79.65 -29.25 -10.77
N THR A 73 -80.24 -28.09 -10.44
CA THR A 73 -81.65 -28.02 -10.03
C THR A 73 -82.62 -28.15 -11.19
N SER A 74 -82.35 -27.59 -12.37
CA SER A 74 -83.18 -27.84 -13.57
C SER A 74 -83.10 -29.30 -13.99
N ASP A 75 -81.90 -29.86 -13.98
CA ASP A 75 -81.63 -31.16 -14.59
C ASP A 75 -81.95 -32.32 -13.63
N ARG A 76 -82.07 -32.06 -12.33
CA ARG A 76 -82.63 -33.00 -11.33
C ARG A 76 -84.10 -33.33 -11.60
N ASP A 77 -84.88 -32.40 -12.12
CA ASP A 77 -86.34 -32.57 -12.24
C ASP A 77 -86.76 -33.20 -13.59
N LEU A 78 -85.80 -33.43 -14.50
CA LEU A 78 -86.00 -34.17 -15.77
C LEU A 78 -86.18 -35.71 -15.60
N PRO A 79 -85.37 -36.45 -14.79
CA PRO A 79 -85.30 -37.92 -14.84
C PRO A 79 -86.27 -38.66 -13.88
N GLY A 80 -87.37 -38.03 -13.49
CA GLY A 80 -88.46 -38.67 -12.73
C GLY A 80 -88.02 -39.23 -11.37
N ASN A 81 -88.22 -40.54 -11.16
CA ASN A 81 -87.97 -41.21 -9.88
C ASN A 81 -86.55 -41.82 -9.78
N THR A 82 -85.59 -41.27 -10.52
CA THR A 82 -84.19 -41.76 -10.58
C THR A 82 -83.32 -41.08 -9.53
N LEU A 83 -82.36 -41.80 -8.95
CA LEU A 83 -81.39 -41.19 -8.02
C LEU A 83 -80.31 -40.42 -8.80
N ILE A 84 -80.19 -39.12 -8.54
CA ILE A 84 -79.31 -38.21 -9.28
C ILE A 84 -78.19 -37.71 -8.36
N ALA A 85 -76.99 -37.54 -8.91
CA ALA A 85 -75.81 -37.03 -8.22
C ALA A 85 -75.16 -35.92 -9.04
N TRP A 86 -74.54 -34.95 -8.36
CA TRP A 86 -73.80 -33.85 -8.99
C TRP A 86 -72.51 -34.37 -9.62
N ASN A 87 -72.20 -33.95 -10.86
CA ASN A 87 -70.94 -34.31 -11.52
C ASN A 87 -69.77 -33.43 -11.04
N HIS A 88 -69.43 -33.55 -9.75
CA HIS A 88 -68.33 -32.82 -9.11
C HIS A 88 -66.94 -33.05 -9.75
N SER A 89 -66.84 -34.00 -10.68
CA SER A 89 -65.61 -34.42 -11.34
C SER A 89 -65.25 -33.54 -12.54
N GLU A 90 -66.25 -32.86 -13.11
CA GLU A 90 -66.11 -31.96 -14.28
C GLU A 90 -66.37 -30.48 -13.90
N PHE A 91 -66.78 -30.19 -12.66
CA PHE A 91 -66.95 -28.83 -12.18
C PHE A 91 -65.60 -28.15 -11.96
N GLU A 92 -65.26 -27.20 -12.84
CA GLU A 92 -64.10 -26.32 -12.73
C GLU A 92 -64.51 -24.84 -12.80
N VAL A 93 -63.68 -23.97 -12.21
CA VAL A 93 -63.97 -22.53 -12.09
C VAL A 93 -62.96 -21.73 -12.92
N PHE A 94 -63.44 -21.17 -14.03
CA PHE A 94 -62.66 -20.32 -14.93
C PHE A 94 -62.56 -18.89 -14.39
N TYR A 95 -61.50 -18.62 -13.62
CA TYR A 95 -61.19 -17.29 -13.08
C TYR A 95 -60.71 -16.33 -14.18
N ASN A 96 -61.64 -15.75 -14.93
CA ASN A 96 -61.35 -14.78 -15.99
C ASN A 96 -60.52 -13.58 -15.47
N SER A 97 -60.68 -13.20 -14.21
CA SER A 97 -59.87 -12.18 -13.53
C SER A 97 -58.36 -12.46 -13.49
N LEU A 98 -57.94 -13.71 -13.72
CA LEU A 98 -56.55 -14.16 -13.63
C LEU A 98 -55.96 -14.53 -15.01
N SER A 99 -56.69 -14.31 -16.10
CA SER A 99 -56.28 -14.72 -17.46
C SER A 99 -55.04 -13.99 -17.99
N ASP A 100 -54.79 -12.76 -17.54
CA ASP A 100 -53.59 -11.99 -17.86
C ASP A 100 -52.39 -12.31 -16.95
N GLU A 101 -52.60 -13.00 -15.83
CA GLU A 101 -51.55 -13.33 -14.86
C GLU A 101 -50.80 -14.61 -15.25
N VAL A 102 -49.49 -14.47 -15.50
CA VAL A 102 -48.65 -15.60 -15.92
C VAL A 102 -48.40 -16.54 -14.75
N SER A 103 -49.01 -17.73 -14.78
CA SER A 103 -48.77 -18.80 -13.80
C SER A 103 -48.05 -20.02 -14.41
N ILE A 104 -47.23 -20.69 -13.59
CA ILE A 104 -46.57 -21.97 -13.87
C ILE A 104 -46.62 -22.82 -12.60
N ASP A 105 -47.03 -24.09 -12.67
CA ASP A 105 -47.21 -25.00 -11.51
C ASP A 105 -48.00 -24.39 -10.32
N GLY A 106 -48.94 -23.48 -10.60
CA GLY A 106 -49.72 -22.77 -9.58
C GLY A 106 -49.06 -21.50 -8.99
N TYR A 107 -47.86 -21.12 -9.45
CA TYR A 107 -47.16 -19.91 -9.01
C TYR A 107 -47.22 -18.79 -10.05
N TYR A 108 -47.68 -17.61 -9.64
CA TYR A 108 -47.78 -16.39 -10.44
C TYR A 108 -46.43 -15.67 -10.51
N LEU A 109 -45.87 -15.56 -11.72
CA LEU A 109 -44.49 -15.10 -11.95
C LEU A 109 -44.28 -13.64 -11.54
N ASN A 110 -45.27 -12.77 -11.80
CA ASN A 110 -45.21 -11.35 -11.42
C ASN A 110 -45.09 -11.20 -9.90
N LEU A 111 -45.81 -12.03 -9.12
CA LEU A 111 -45.84 -11.96 -7.66
C LEU A 111 -44.60 -12.56 -6.99
N LEU A 112 -43.91 -13.49 -7.67
CA LEU A 112 -42.57 -13.94 -7.28
C LEU A 112 -41.53 -12.81 -7.45
N LEU A 113 -41.65 -12.00 -8.50
CA LEU A 113 -40.75 -10.88 -8.77
C LEU A 113 -41.05 -9.66 -7.87
N GLU A 114 -42.32 -9.30 -7.66
CA GLU A 114 -42.72 -8.18 -6.77
C GLU A 114 -42.12 -8.29 -5.36
N ARG A 115 -42.07 -9.52 -4.80
CA ARG A 115 -41.60 -9.76 -3.43
C ARG A 115 -40.09 -9.98 -3.32
N ASN A 116 -39.40 -10.26 -4.42
CA ASN A 116 -37.98 -10.61 -4.47
C ASN A 116 -37.57 -11.81 -3.59
N SER A 117 -38.54 -12.58 -3.09
CA SER A 117 -38.40 -13.68 -2.14
C SER A 117 -39.31 -14.83 -2.54
N VAL A 118 -38.82 -16.07 -2.51
CA VAL A 118 -39.59 -17.25 -2.92
C VAL A 118 -40.28 -17.90 -1.70
N PRO A 119 -41.55 -18.34 -1.77
CA PRO A 119 -42.22 -18.93 -0.62
C PRO A 119 -41.66 -20.31 -0.25
N ASP A 120 -41.59 -20.60 1.06
CA ASP A 120 -41.15 -21.90 1.60
C ASP A 120 -41.93 -23.10 1.02
N SER A 121 -43.17 -22.88 0.54
CA SER A 121 -43.98 -23.90 -0.12
C SER A 121 -43.36 -24.46 -1.40
N LEU A 122 -42.39 -23.75 -2.00
CA LEU A 122 -41.73 -24.19 -3.23
C LEU A 122 -40.62 -25.24 -2.96
N THR A 123 -40.02 -25.26 -1.76
CA THR A 123 -38.90 -26.15 -1.38
C THR A 123 -39.06 -27.59 -1.89
N LYS A 124 -40.24 -28.19 -1.71
CA LYS A 124 -40.52 -29.59 -2.04
C LYS A 124 -40.49 -29.94 -3.53
N ASP A 125 -40.66 -28.96 -4.42
CA ASP A 125 -40.76 -29.13 -5.86
C ASP A 125 -39.85 -28.16 -6.66
N ALA A 126 -38.94 -27.43 -5.99
CA ALA A 126 -38.17 -26.33 -6.58
C ALA A 126 -37.44 -26.73 -7.88
N ARG A 127 -36.88 -27.94 -7.92
CA ARG A 127 -36.23 -28.51 -9.11
C ARG A 127 -37.18 -28.76 -10.28
N LYS A 128 -38.40 -29.23 -10.01
CA LYS A 128 -39.45 -29.46 -11.02
C LYS A 128 -39.95 -28.12 -11.57
N PHE A 129 -40.26 -27.17 -10.69
CA PHE A 129 -40.69 -25.82 -11.08
C PHE A 129 -39.62 -25.09 -11.91
N PHE A 130 -38.35 -25.17 -11.50
CA PHE A 130 -37.23 -24.60 -12.24
C PHE A 130 -37.09 -25.22 -13.65
N ASN A 131 -37.23 -26.53 -13.78
CA ASN A 131 -37.25 -27.20 -15.09
C ASN A 131 -38.44 -26.77 -15.95
N ASN A 132 -39.64 -26.64 -15.37
CA ASN A 132 -40.84 -26.19 -16.07
C ASN A 132 -40.74 -24.72 -16.52
N LEU A 133 -40.18 -23.84 -15.68
CA LEU A 133 -39.78 -22.48 -16.04
C LEU A 133 -38.82 -22.46 -17.24
N TYR A 134 -37.80 -23.32 -17.22
CA TYR A 134 -36.82 -23.42 -18.29
C TYR A 134 -37.42 -23.96 -19.60
N HIS A 135 -38.27 -24.98 -19.55
CA HIS A 135 -39.04 -25.44 -20.71
C HIS A 135 -39.92 -24.32 -21.28
N ARG A 136 -40.57 -23.52 -20.42
CA ARG A 136 -41.38 -22.36 -20.85
C ARG A 136 -40.51 -21.27 -21.49
N PHE A 137 -39.33 -21.00 -20.94
CA PHE A 137 -38.33 -20.09 -21.51
C PHE A 137 -37.87 -20.53 -22.90
N LEU A 138 -37.56 -21.83 -23.10
CA LEU A 138 -37.12 -22.36 -24.40
C LEU A 138 -38.22 -22.24 -25.46
N ILE A 139 -39.46 -22.62 -25.14
CA ILE A 139 -40.57 -22.72 -26.09
C ILE A 139 -41.12 -21.36 -26.51
N ASN A 140 -41.05 -20.33 -25.66
CA ASN A 140 -41.73 -19.07 -25.92
C ASN A 140 -41.04 -18.20 -26.97
N THR A 141 -41.82 -17.60 -27.88
CA THR A 141 -41.33 -16.67 -28.92
C THR A 141 -41.44 -15.20 -28.50
N ARG A 142 -42.24 -14.86 -27.48
CA ARG A 142 -42.36 -13.49 -26.96
C ARG A 142 -41.18 -13.15 -26.04
N MET A 143 -40.46 -12.07 -26.34
CA MET A 143 -39.26 -11.66 -25.59
C MET A 143 -39.58 -11.30 -24.13
N GLU A 144 -40.68 -10.59 -23.88
CA GLU A 144 -41.16 -10.23 -22.53
C GLU A 144 -41.29 -11.48 -21.65
N MET A 145 -41.98 -12.51 -22.15
CA MET A 145 -42.16 -13.78 -21.45
C MET A 145 -40.83 -14.51 -21.20
N LYS A 146 -39.91 -14.48 -22.16
CA LYS A 146 -38.54 -15.01 -21.99
C LYS A 146 -37.80 -14.27 -20.88
N TYR A 147 -37.87 -12.94 -20.85
CA TYR A 147 -37.23 -12.14 -19.81
C TYR A 147 -37.85 -12.38 -18.44
N THR A 148 -39.18 -12.54 -18.34
CA THR A 148 -39.86 -12.87 -17.08
C THR A 148 -39.51 -14.27 -16.59
N CYS A 149 -39.52 -15.29 -17.47
CA CYS A 149 -39.07 -16.64 -17.10
C CYS A 149 -37.60 -16.65 -16.65
N LEU A 150 -36.71 -15.96 -17.36
CA LEU A 150 -35.27 -15.88 -17.02
C LEU A 150 -35.04 -15.14 -15.69
N GLN A 151 -35.81 -14.10 -15.39
CA GLN A 151 -35.79 -13.42 -14.09
C GLN A 151 -36.25 -14.35 -12.96
N VAL A 152 -37.38 -15.05 -13.11
CA VAL A 152 -37.84 -15.99 -12.08
C VAL A 152 -36.88 -17.16 -11.92
N MET A 153 -36.30 -17.70 -13.00
CA MET A 153 -35.23 -18.70 -12.92
C MET A 153 -34.02 -18.18 -12.13
N THR A 154 -33.65 -16.90 -12.29
CA THR A 154 -32.56 -16.27 -11.53
C THR A 154 -32.88 -16.20 -10.03
N VAL A 155 -34.09 -15.76 -9.66
CA VAL A 155 -34.52 -15.67 -8.25
C VAL A 155 -34.65 -17.08 -7.63
N VAL A 156 -35.27 -18.02 -8.33
CA VAL A 156 -35.48 -19.41 -7.87
C VAL A 156 -34.16 -20.15 -7.71
N TYR A 157 -33.23 -20.04 -8.67
CA TYR A 157 -31.92 -20.66 -8.55
C TYR A 157 -31.10 -20.00 -7.43
N GLY A 158 -31.15 -18.67 -7.30
CA GLY A 158 -30.47 -17.95 -6.21
C GLY A 158 -30.86 -18.44 -4.81
N HIS A 159 -32.12 -18.85 -4.61
CA HIS A 159 -32.60 -19.40 -3.33
C HIS A 159 -32.37 -20.92 -3.19
N TYR A 160 -32.59 -21.71 -4.25
CA TYR A 160 -32.62 -23.19 -4.17
C TYR A 160 -31.54 -23.91 -4.99
N HIS A 161 -30.39 -23.27 -5.26
CA HIS A 161 -29.29 -23.87 -6.03
C HIS A 161 -28.76 -25.20 -5.46
N GLU A 162 -28.91 -25.45 -4.16
CA GLU A 162 -28.56 -26.71 -3.51
C GLU A 162 -29.54 -27.83 -3.91
N ASP A 163 -30.86 -27.62 -3.73
CA ASP A 163 -31.92 -28.57 -4.09
C ASP A 163 -32.02 -28.83 -5.61
N ILE A 164 -31.82 -27.78 -6.41
CA ILE A 164 -31.83 -27.86 -7.89
C ILE A 164 -30.54 -28.53 -8.38
N GLY A 165 -29.42 -28.31 -7.69
CA GLY A 165 -28.11 -28.82 -8.06
C GLY A 165 -27.56 -28.21 -9.36
N PRO A 166 -26.61 -28.88 -10.04
CA PRO A 166 -25.98 -28.34 -11.24
C PRO A 166 -26.95 -28.29 -12.43
N PHE A 167 -26.81 -27.24 -13.25
CA PHE A 167 -27.63 -26.98 -14.42
C PHE A 167 -26.92 -27.41 -15.70
N SER A 168 -27.45 -28.43 -16.37
CA SER A 168 -26.86 -29.05 -17.58
C SER A 168 -26.58 -28.05 -18.69
N ASP A 169 -27.49 -27.09 -18.88
CA ASP A 169 -27.51 -26.22 -20.04
C ASP A 169 -26.77 -24.89 -19.79
N THR A 170 -25.93 -24.83 -18.76
CA THR A 170 -25.02 -23.68 -18.49
C THR A 170 -24.23 -23.28 -19.74
N ARG A 171 -23.77 -24.25 -20.56
CA ARG A 171 -23.11 -23.99 -21.85
C ARG A 171 -24.02 -23.30 -22.87
N TYR A 172 -25.30 -23.65 -22.90
CA TYR A 172 -26.29 -23.02 -23.79
C TYR A 172 -26.56 -21.57 -23.37
N ILE A 173 -26.65 -21.28 -22.07
CA ILE A 173 -26.79 -19.90 -21.55
C ILE A 173 -25.59 -19.03 -21.92
N VAL A 174 -24.36 -19.54 -21.80
CA VAL A 174 -23.15 -18.83 -22.27
C VAL A 174 -23.20 -18.61 -23.79
N THR A 175 -23.66 -19.61 -24.56
CA THR A 175 -23.84 -19.50 -26.02
C THR A 175 -24.93 -18.49 -26.41
N MET A 176 -25.96 -18.31 -25.59
CA MET A 176 -26.96 -17.25 -25.76
C MET A 176 -26.34 -15.88 -25.48
N LEU A 177 -25.55 -15.71 -24.41
CA LEU A 177 -24.91 -14.44 -24.07
C LEU A 177 -23.93 -13.99 -25.18
N ASP A 178 -23.14 -14.91 -25.71
CA ASP A 178 -22.23 -14.65 -26.84
C ASP A 178 -22.98 -14.15 -28.09
N LYS A 179 -24.17 -14.71 -28.37
CA LYS A 179 -24.95 -14.43 -29.60
C LYS A 179 -26.02 -13.34 -29.47
N CYS A 180 -26.50 -13.04 -28.26
CA CYS A 180 -27.57 -12.05 -28.04
C CYS A 180 -27.14 -10.65 -28.49
N ALA A 181 -28.08 -9.86 -28.99
CA ALA A 181 -27.86 -8.48 -29.45
C ALA A 181 -28.87 -7.48 -28.86
N ASP A 182 -29.55 -7.87 -27.79
CA ASP A 182 -30.43 -7.01 -27.02
C ASP A 182 -29.82 -6.76 -25.63
N ARG A 183 -29.87 -5.50 -25.15
CA ARG A 183 -29.26 -5.10 -23.87
C ARG A 183 -30.01 -5.68 -22.67
N MET A 184 -31.33 -5.85 -22.76
CA MET A 184 -32.11 -6.47 -21.69
C MET A 184 -31.84 -7.98 -21.64
N GLU A 185 -31.77 -8.65 -22.80
CA GLU A 185 -31.38 -10.07 -22.87
C GLU A 185 -29.98 -10.29 -22.28
N ARG A 186 -28.99 -9.48 -22.68
CA ARG A 186 -27.62 -9.48 -22.13
C ARG A 186 -27.63 -9.42 -20.60
N ASP A 187 -28.30 -8.43 -20.03
CA ASP A 187 -28.24 -8.17 -18.59
C ASP A 187 -28.95 -9.25 -17.78
N ARG A 188 -30.10 -9.77 -18.27
CA ARG A 188 -30.78 -10.89 -17.61
C ARG A 188 -30.00 -12.20 -17.72
N LEU A 189 -29.29 -12.44 -18.82
CA LEU A 189 -28.39 -13.61 -18.95
C LEU A 189 -27.18 -13.50 -18.01
N VAL A 190 -26.58 -12.31 -17.87
CA VAL A 190 -25.47 -12.07 -16.91
C VAL A 190 -25.92 -12.29 -15.47
N LEU A 191 -27.07 -11.74 -15.07
CA LEU A 191 -27.64 -11.95 -13.73
C LEU A 191 -28.01 -13.41 -13.48
N PHE A 192 -28.46 -14.15 -14.49
CA PHE A 192 -28.71 -15.58 -14.34
C PHE A 192 -27.42 -16.38 -14.16
N ILE A 193 -26.37 -16.08 -14.93
CA ILE A 193 -25.04 -16.69 -14.78
C ILE A 193 -24.46 -16.40 -13.39
N GLU A 194 -24.67 -15.21 -12.85
CA GLU A 194 -24.25 -14.81 -11.49
C GLU A 194 -24.83 -15.71 -10.40
N LYS A 195 -26.04 -16.26 -10.59
CA LYS A 195 -26.61 -17.27 -9.68
C LYS A 195 -26.23 -18.69 -10.05
N LEU A 196 -26.05 -19.01 -11.35
CA LEU A 196 -25.55 -20.33 -11.76
C LEU A 196 -24.18 -20.64 -11.16
N ILE A 197 -23.27 -19.66 -11.06
CA ILE A 197 -21.91 -19.90 -10.50
C ILE A 197 -21.89 -20.22 -9.00
N LEU A 198 -23.01 -20.10 -8.26
CA LEU A 198 -23.11 -20.58 -6.88
C LEU A 198 -22.85 -22.10 -6.78
N ASN A 199 -23.10 -22.86 -7.85
CA ASN A 199 -22.75 -24.28 -7.91
C ASN A 199 -21.40 -24.50 -8.63
N LYS A 200 -20.43 -25.06 -7.92
CA LYS A 200 -19.05 -25.33 -8.40
C LYS A 200 -18.97 -26.14 -9.72
N GLN A 201 -19.96 -27.01 -10.00
CA GLN A 201 -20.00 -27.77 -11.25
C GLN A 201 -20.50 -26.94 -12.45
N ASN A 202 -21.33 -25.90 -12.21
CA ASN A 202 -21.69 -24.93 -13.25
C ASN A 202 -20.48 -24.05 -13.61
N VAL A 203 -19.67 -23.65 -12.62
CA VAL A 203 -18.41 -22.91 -12.86
C VAL A 203 -17.50 -23.68 -13.82
N LYS A 204 -17.32 -24.99 -13.60
CA LYS A 204 -16.59 -25.87 -14.53
C LYS A 204 -17.20 -25.85 -15.94
N THR A 205 -18.53 -25.99 -16.03
CA THR A 205 -19.25 -25.99 -17.32
C THR A 205 -19.14 -24.65 -18.06
N LEU A 206 -19.04 -23.53 -17.35
CA LEU A 206 -18.82 -22.19 -17.90
C LEU A 206 -17.40 -22.01 -18.43
N LEU A 207 -16.38 -22.52 -17.72
CA LEU A 207 -15.00 -22.62 -18.23
C LEU A 207 -14.95 -23.50 -19.50
N ASP A 208 -15.65 -24.64 -19.48
CA ASP A 208 -15.82 -25.54 -20.64
C ASP A 208 -16.68 -24.94 -21.78
N ALA A 209 -17.16 -23.71 -21.64
CA ALA A 209 -17.92 -22.96 -22.65
C ALA A 209 -17.24 -21.63 -23.06
N HIS A 210 -15.97 -21.42 -22.69
CA HIS A 210 -15.23 -20.16 -22.88
C HIS A 210 -15.87 -18.93 -22.21
N GLY A 211 -16.78 -19.12 -21.24
CA GLY A 211 -17.57 -18.03 -20.67
C GLY A 211 -16.75 -16.92 -20.02
N VAL A 212 -15.54 -17.21 -19.52
CA VAL A 212 -14.60 -16.19 -19.03
C VAL A 212 -14.25 -15.15 -20.10
N GLN A 213 -14.08 -15.56 -21.35
CA GLN A 213 -13.82 -14.65 -22.46
C GLN A 213 -15.08 -13.83 -22.76
N THR A 214 -16.22 -14.48 -23.01
CA THR A 214 -17.52 -13.81 -23.25
C THR A 214 -17.88 -12.79 -22.17
N LEU A 215 -17.53 -13.06 -20.90
CA LEU A 215 -17.69 -12.15 -19.77
C LEU A 215 -16.71 -10.96 -19.82
N LEU A 216 -15.42 -11.19 -20.06
CA LEU A 216 -14.42 -10.11 -20.19
C LEU A 216 -14.69 -9.20 -21.39
N ASP A 217 -15.17 -9.75 -22.51
CA ASP A 217 -15.62 -9.00 -23.67
C ASP A 217 -16.71 -7.96 -23.32
N LEU A 218 -17.57 -8.23 -22.34
CA LEU A 218 -18.54 -7.27 -21.80
C LEU A 218 -17.92 -6.28 -20.81
N VAL A 219 -16.98 -6.73 -19.97
CA VAL A 219 -16.30 -5.87 -18.98
C VAL A 219 -15.53 -4.73 -19.64
N THR A 220 -14.96 -4.93 -20.84
CA THR A 220 -14.30 -3.85 -21.61
C THR A 220 -15.23 -2.67 -21.95
N LEU A 221 -16.55 -2.84 -21.91
CA LEU A 221 -17.51 -1.74 -22.15
C LEU A 221 -17.44 -0.66 -21.07
N ALA A 222 -16.91 -0.96 -19.87
CA ALA A 222 -16.73 0.01 -18.79
C ALA A 222 -15.97 1.27 -19.23
N HIS A 223 -15.02 1.15 -20.17
CA HIS A 223 -14.26 2.27 -20.75
C HIS A 223 -15.11 3.29 -21.52
N LEU A 224 -16.34 2.92 -21.88
CA LEU A 224 -17.27 3.73 -22.69
C LEU A 224 -18.36 4.42 -21.86
N HIS A 225 -18.38 4.20 -20.54
CA HIS A 225 -19.35 4.77 -19.60
C HIS A 225 -19.13 6.28 -19.44
N THR A 226 -20.07 7.10 -19.93
CA THR A 226 -19.98 8.58 -19.96
C THR A 226 -20.60 9.28 -18.74
N SER A 227 -21.54 8.64 -18.05
CA SER A 227 -22.32 9.20 -16.93
C SER A 227 -21.68 9.02 -15.53
N ARG A 228 -20.36 8.82 -15.46
CA ARG A 228 -19.65 8.63 -14.18
C ARG A 228 -19.61 9.93 -13.37
N ALA A 229 -19.91 9.83 -12.08
CA ALA A 229 -19.60 10.92 -11.14
C ALA A 229 -18.09 11.06 -10.99
N VAL A 230 -17.53 12.19 -11.44
CA VAL A 230 -16.10 12.50 -11.29
C VAL A 230 -15.81 12.81 -9.83
N VAL A 231 -14.85 12.09 -9.23
CA VAL A 231 -14.42 12.38 -7.85
C VAL A 231 -13.63 13.69 -7.85
N PRO A 232 -13.86 14.66 -6.94
CA PRO A 232 -13.16 15.96 -6.96
C PRO A 232 -11.62 15.90 -6.94
N THR A 233 -11.02 14.78 -6.50
CA THR A 233 -9.57 14.53 -6.53
C THR A 233 -9.04 14.04 -7.88
N GLN A 234 -9.90 13.76 -8.87
CA GLN A 234 -9.50 13.31 -10.21
C GLN A 234 -9.29 14.47 -11.18
N THR A 235 -10.12 15.52 -11.08
CA THR A 235 -10.13 16.66 -12.02
C THR A 235 -8.79 17.39 -12.03
N ASN A 236 -8.27 17.77 -10.85
CA ASN A 236 -7.13 18.67 -10.72
C ASN A 236 -5.75 18.06 -11.10
N VAL A 237 -5.68 16.77 -11.45
CA VAL A 237 -4.40 16.05 -11.69
C VAL A 237 -4.32 15.43 -13.09
N ILE A 238 -5.46 15.18 -13.74
CA ILE A 238 -5.52 14.57 -15.09
C ILE A 238 -5.89 15.63 -16.16
N GLU A 239 -5.94 16.91 -15.80
CA GLU A 239 -6.08 18.04 -16.74
C GLU A 239 -4.78 18.35 -17.50
N ALA A 240 -4.32 17.36 -18.30
CA ALA A 240 -3.39 17.55 -19.40
C ALA A 240 -4.04 18.31 -20.58
N GLY A 241 -4.66 19.44 -20.27
CA GLY A 241 -5.32 20.37 -21.18
C GLY A 241 -6.66 19.91 -21.76
N HIS A 242 -7.44 20.90 -22.24
CA HIS A 242 -8.65 20.69 -23.05
C HIS A 242 -8.40 19.90 -24.36
N ALA A 243 -7.15 19.58 -24.69
CA ALA A 243 -6.77 18.73 -25.82
C ALA A 243 -7.09 17.24 -25.62
N MET A 244 -7.29 16.76 -24.38
CA MET A 244 -7.78 15.39 -24.13
C MET A 244 -9.30 15.21 -24.37
N ALA A 245 -9.91 16.13 -25.11
CA ALA A 245 -11.29 16.06 -25.54
C ALA A 245 -11.48 15.14 -26.77
N GLN A 246 -12.49 14.29 -26.67
CA GLN A 246 -13.15 13.54 -27.75
C GLN A 246 -12.43 12.32 -28.38
N ASP A 247 -13.27 11.53 -29.05
CA ASP A 247 -13.11 10.19 -29.64
C ASP A 247 -12.22 10.23 -30.92
N ASN A 248 -11.07 10.90 -30.84
CA ASN A 248 -10.30 11.38 -31.99
C ASN A 248 -9.17 10.44 -32.48
N GLU A 249 -8.86 9.39 -31.73
CA GLU A 249 -7.84 8.40 -32.13
C GLU A 249 -8.32 7.52 -33.31
N LYS A 250 -7.42 7.30 -34.26
CA LYS A 250 -7.73 6.60 -35.53
C LYS A 250 -7.29 5.15 -35.45
N GLU A 251 -8.12 4.33 -34.82
CA GLU A 251 -7.87 2.90 -34.58
C GLU A 251 -8.53 1.97 -35.61
N TRP A 252 -9.68 2.36 -36.17
CA TRP A 252 -10.58 1.43 -36.85
C TRP A 252 -10.41 1.38 -38.36
N TYR A 253 -10.47 0.17 -38.91
CA TYR A 253 -10.47 -0.12 -40.33
C TYR A 253 -11.67 -1.01 -40.70
N TYR A 254 -12.16 -0.87 -41.93
CA TYR A 254 -13.17 -1.76 -42.50
C TYR A 254 -12.79 -2.15 -43.94
N SER A 255 -13.28 -3.30 -44.40
CA SER A 255 -12.98 -3.84 -45.73
C SER A 255 -14.19 -3.79 -46.66
N VAL A 256 -14.03 -3.24 -47.87
CA VAL A 256 -15.03 -3.30 -48.94
C VAL A 256 -14.48 -4.17 -50.06
N GLY A 257 -15.01 -5.40 -50.18
CA GLY A 257 -14.42 -6.42 -51.06
C GLY A 257 -13.00 -6.78 -50.60
N THR A 258 -12.00 -6.47 -51.43
CA THR A 258 -10.57 -6.64 -51.15
C THR A 258 -9.88 -5.37 -50.62
N GLU A 259 -10.54 -4.21 -50.67
CA GLU A 259 -9.94 -2.92 -50.33
C GLU A 259 -10.03 -2.63 -48.83
N LYS A 260 -8.93 -2.18 -48.22
CA LYS A 260 -8.82 -1.76 -46.82
C LYS A 260 -9.04 -0.24 -46.72
N LYS A 261 -10.14 0.19 -46.09
CA LYS A 261 -10.40 1.59 -45.77
C LYS A 261 -10.06 1.91 -44.31
N GLY A 262 -9.44 3.06 -44.05
CA GLY A 262 -9.06 3.56 -42.72
C GLY A 262 -7.58 3.96 -42.62
N PRO A 263 -7.12 4.40 -41.44
CA PRO A 263 -7.83 4.31 -40.17
C PRO A 263 -8.85 5.45 -39.92
N TYR A 264 -9.85 5.14 -39.11
CA TYR A 264 -10.95 6.03 -38.71
C TYR A 264 -11.16 6.05 -37.20
N THR A 265 -11.77 7.12 -36.72
CA THR A 265 -12.26 7.28 -35.35
C THR A 265 -13.50 6.43 -35.10
N PHE A 266 -13.78 6.07 -33.84
CA PHE A 266 -15.00 5.33 -33.52
C PHE A 266 -16.27 6.18 -33.74
N ALA A 267 -16.17 7.51 -33.56
CA ALA A 267 -17.18 8.46 -34.03
C ALA A 267 -17.50 8.29 -35.53
N LYS A 268 -16.49 8.22 -36.41
CA LYS A 268 -16.72 8.03 -37.84
C LYS A 268 -17.28 6.66 -38.18
N MET A 269 -16.96 5.61 -37.41
CA MET A 269 -17.58 4.29 -37.56
C MET A 269 -19.08 4.30 -37.26
N LYS A 270 -19.55 5.15 -36.32
CA LYS A 270 -20.99 5.37 -36.06
C LYS A 270 -21.69 6.02 -37.27
N GLU A 271 -21.07 7.03 -37.89
CA GLU A 271 -21.60 7.67 -39.11
C GLU A 271 -21.66 6.70 -40.31
N LEU A 272 -20.63 5.87 -40.49
CA LEU A 272 -20.56 4.90 -41.59
C LEU A 272 -21.60 3.78 -41.45
N TRP A 273 -21.99 3.44 -40.22
CA TRP A 273 -23.11 2.56 -39.93
C TRP A 273 -24.46 3.23 -40.20
N ALA A 274 -24.63 4.49 -39.78
CA ALA A 274 -25.85 5.27 -40.00
C ALA A 274 -26.12 5.58 -41.49
N SER A 275 -25.07 5.73 -42.30
CA SER A 275 -25.15 5.90 -43.76
C SER A 275 -25.28 4.58 -44.54
N GLY A 276 -25.13 3.43 -43.87
CA GLY A 276 -25.24 2.11 -44.49
C GLY A 276 -24.03 1.63 -45.28
N GLU A 277 -22.91 2.38 -45.30
CA GLU A 277 -21.65 1.90 -45.90
C GLU A 277 -21.04 0.75 -45.08
N LEU A 278 -21.16 0.82 -43.75
CA LEU A 278 -20.81 -0.29 -42.85
C LEU A 278 -22.06 -1.14 -42.62
N THR A 279 -21.99 -2.41 -43.03
CA THR A 279 -23.08 -3.39 -42.93
C THR A 279 -22.68 -4.61 -42.09
N LEU A 280 -23.64 -5.45 -41.70
CA LEU A 280 -23.40 -6.74 -41.01
C LEU A 280 -22.42 -7.69 -41.74
N LYS A 281 -22.20 -7.51 -43.06
CA LYS A 281 -21.25 -8.29 -43.87
C LYS A 281 -19.86 -7.67 -43.96
N THR A 282 -19.69 -6.42 -43.51
CA THR A 282 -18.47 -5.63 -43.65
C THR A 282 -17.48 -6.01 -42.56
N LYS A 283 -16.38 -6.70 -42.89
CA LYS A 283 -15.37 -7.04 -41.88
C LYS A 283 -14.66 -5.78 -41.38
N CYS A 284 -14.40 -5.75 -40.09
CA CYS A 284 -13.71 -4.66 -39.39
C CYS A 284 -12.47 -5.19 -38.68
N TRP A 285 -11.50 -4.31 -38.44
CA TRP A 285 -10.27 -4.58 -37.71
C TRP A 285 -9.75 -3.33 -37.00
N ALA A 286 -9.03 -3.50 -35.90
CA ALA A 286 -8.32 -2.47 -35.14
C ALA A 286 -7.11 -3.11 -34.45
N GLN A 287 -6.15 -2.31 -33.96
CA GLN A 287 -4.96 -2.87 -33.32
C GLN A 287 -5.35 -3.62 -32.03
N GLY A 288 -4.79 -4.82 -31.85
CA GLY A 288 -5.18 -5.75 -30.77
C GLY A 288 -6.19 -6.81 -31.18
N LEU A 289 -6.87 -6.69 -32.33
CA LEU A 289 -7.66 -7.79 -32.90
C LEU A 289 -6.76 -8.77 -33.68
N ASP A 290 -6.96 -10.06 -33.45
CA ASP A 290 -6.24 -11.16 -34.11
C ASP A 290 -6.44 -11.24 -35.63
N SER A 291 -7.60 -10.77 -36.11
CA SER A 291 -8.09 -11.04 -37.45
C SER A 291 -9.23 -10.09 -37.85
N TRP A 292 -9.52 -10.04 -39.15
CA TRP A 292 -10.67 -9.31 -39.70
C TRP A 292 -12.00 -9.98 -39.33
N ARG A 293 -12.70 -9.45 -38.33
CA ARG A 293 -13.93 -10.00 -37.75
C ARG A 293 -15.19 -9.29 -38.29
N LEU A 294 -16.34 -9.96 -38.23
CA LEU A 294 -17.64 -9.35 -38.55
C LEU A 294 -18.10 -8.42 -37.40
N PRO A 295 -18.96 -7.41 -37.65
CA PRO A 295 -19.40 -6.44 -36.64
C PRO A 295 -20.01 -7.08 -35.38
N GLN A 296 -20.74 -8.18 -35.56
CA GLN A 296 -21.37 -8.94 -34.47
C GLN A 296 -20.37 -9.72 -33.59
N ASN A 297 -19.13 -9.93 -34.05
CA ASN A 297 -18.06 -10.66 -33.36
C ASN A 297 -17.01 -9.72 -32.72
N ILE A 298 -17.33 -8.42 -32.58
CA ILE A 298 -16.46 -7.38 -32.02
C ILE A 298 -17.27 -6.64 -30.93
N PRO A 299 -16.96 -6.75 -29.63
CA PRO A 299 -17.87 -6.30 -28.56
C PRO A 299 -18.25 -4.82 -28.62
N GLN A 300 -17.27 -3.92 -28.82
CA GLN A 300 -17.52 -2.49 -28.91
C GLN A 300 -18.47 -2.14 -30.08
N ILE A 301 -18.25 -2.74 -31.26
CA ILE A 301 -19.12 -2.55 -32.42
C ILE A 301 -20.50 -3.16 -32.19
N LYS A 302 -20.56 -4.40 -31.66
CA LYS A 302 -21.79 -5.11 -31.32
C LYS A 302 -22.69 -4.29 -30.39
N TRP A 303 -22.16 -3.82 -29.26
CA TRP A 303 -22.95 -3.16 -28.21
C TRP A 303 -23.23 -1.67 -28.46
N CYS A 304 -22.42 -0.99 -29.27
CA CYS A 304 -22.65 0.42 -29.63
C CYS A 304 -23.45 0.61 -30.93
N LEU A 305 -23.28 -0.25 -31.94
CA LEU A 305 -23.88 -0.06 -33.28
C LEU A 305 -25.04 -1.01 -33.57
N LEU A 306 -24.92 -2.30 -33.21
CA LEU A 306 -25.92 -3.32 -33.53
C LEU A 306 -27.01 -3.42 -32.45
N ALA A 307 -26.64 -3.24 -31.18
CA ALA A 307 -27.48 -3.65 -30.06
C ALA A 307 -28.71 -2.77 -29.82
N LYS A 308 -29.82 -3.45 -29.54
CA LYS A 308 -31.15 -2.87 -29.30
C LYS A 308 -31.58 -3.06 -27.83
N GLY A 309 -32.77 -2.56 -27.50
CA GLY A 309 -33.32 -2.60 -26.15
C GLY A 309 -32.67 -1.61 -25.18
N SER A 310 -33.40 -1.34 -24.10
CA SER A 310 -32.90 -0.61 -22.94
C SER A 310 -32.08 -1.55 -22.05
N PRO A 311 -30.93 -1.12 -21.52
CA PRO A 311 -30.19 -1.90 -20.53
C PRO A 311 -30.95 -1.97 -19.20
N VAL A 312 -30.62 -2.98 -18.39
CA VAL A 312 -30.99 -3.09 -16.97
C VAL A 312 -29.85 -2.60 -16.07
N MET A 313 -28.61 -2.71 -16.55
CA MET A 313 -27.38 -2.25 -15.87
C MET A 313 -26.60 -1.28 -16.76
N ASN A 314 -26.06 -0.20 -16.17
CA ASN A 314 -25.04 0.62 -16.83
C ASN A 314 -23.70 -0.13 -16.99
N GLU A 315 -22.76 0.41 -17.76
CA GLU A 315 -21.51 -0.30 -18.06
C GLU A 315 -20.59 -0.49 -16.85
N SER A 316 -20.63 0.37 -15.81
CA SER A 316 -19.92 0.13 -14.54
C SER A 316 -20.60 -0.97 -13.71
N GLU A 317 -21.94 -0.98 -13.64
CA GLU A 317 -22.72 -2.02 -12.93
C GLU A 317 -22.53 -3.41 -13.57
N LEU A 318 -22.61 -3.48 -14.90
CA LEU A 318 -22.36 -4.69 -15.67
C LEU A 318 -20.94 -5.23 -15.40
N ALA A 319 -19.94 -4.37 -15.50
CA ALA A 319 -18.55 -4.75 -15.23
C ALA A 319 -18.33 -5.16 -13.76
N THR A 320 -18.98 -4.48 -12.80
CA THR A 320 -18.92 -4.81 -11.37
C THR A 320 -19.52 -6.18 -11.08
N THR A 321 -20.71 -6.47 -11.62
CA THR A 321 -21.36 -7.79 -11.51
C THR A 321 -20.46 -8.90 -12.06
N ILE A 322 -19.82 -8.67 -13.21
CA ILE A 322 -18.93 -9.65 -13.82
C ILE A 322 -17.61 -9.80 -13.03
N LEU A 323 -17.03 -8.72 -12.51
CA LEU A 323 -15.83 -8.81 -11.66
C LEU A 323 -16.12 -9.55 -10.35
N ASN A 324 -17.29 -9.33 -9.73
CA ASN A 324 -17.74 -10.15 -8.60
C ASN A 324 -17.87 -11.64 -8.97
N MET A 325 -18.42 -11.96 -10.15
CA MET A 325 -18.46 -13.35 -10.63
C MET A 325 -17.05 -13.96 -10.76
N LEU A 326 -16.10 -13.24 -11.37
CA LEU A 326 -14.72 -13.72 -11.53
C LEU A 326 -14.00 -13.91 -10.18
N ILE A 327 -14.24 -13.02 -9.20
CA ILE A 327 -13.74 -13.16 -7.82
C ILE A 327 -14.31 -14.43 -7.18
N ASN A 328 -15.62 -14.63 -7.22
CA ASN A 328 -16.29 -15.81 -6.66
C ASN A 328 -15.79 -17.10 -7.31
N MET A 329 -15.64 -17.11 -8.64
CA MET A 329 -15.06 -18.24 -9.38
C MET A 329 -13.60 -18.53 -8.97
N CYS A 330 -12.79 -17.51 -8.69
CA CYS A 330 -11.44 -17.67 -8.14
C CYS A 330 -11.44 -18.17 -6.69
N GLN A 331 -12.46 -17.84 -5.89
CA GLN A 331 -12.59 -18.32 -4.50
C GLN A 331 -13.05 -19.79 -4.43
N PHE A 332 -13.89 -20.26 -5.37
CA PHE A 332 -14.27 -21.68 -5.47
C PHE A 332 -13.10 -22.64 -5.77
N TYR A 333 -11.97 -22.11 -6.26
CA TYR A 333 -10.74 -22.84 -6.55
C TYR A 333 -9.53 -22.06 -5.98
N PRO A 334 -9.28 -22.15 -4.65
CA PRO A 334 -8.16 -21.47 -3.99
C PRO A 334 -6.80 -21.99 -4.50
N SER A 335 -5.71 -21.28 -4.19
CA SER A 335 -4.34 -21.78 -4.47
C SER A 335 -3.77 -22.66 -3.35
N ARG A 336 -4.53 -22.91 -2.27
CA ARG A 336 -4.18 -23.84 -1.19
C ARG A 336 -5.35 -24.74 -0.83
N ASP A 337 -5.06 -25.94 -0.34
CA ASP A 337 -6.04 -26.90 0.18
C ASP A 337 -6.27 -26.76 1.69
N GLU A 338 -7.01 -27.71 2.29
CA GLU A 338 -7.42 -27.71 3.70
C GLU A 338 -6.24 -27.92 4.66
N ASP A 339 -5.21 -28.67 4.25
CA ASP A 339 -3.92 -28.80 4.95
C ASP A 339 -2.98 -27.59 4.71
N GLY A 340 -3.42 -26.65 3.86
CA GLY A 340 -2.67 -25.46 3.49
C GLY A 340 -1.57 -25.70 2.46
N ALA A 341 -1.46 -26.88 1.85
CA ALA A 341 -0.48 -27.15 0.79
C ALA A 341 -0.84 -26.39 -0.50
N VAL A 342 0.16 -26.01 -1.30
CA VAL A 342 -0.05 -25.21 -2.52
C VAL A 342 -0.56 -26.10 -3.66
N ILE A 343 -1.75 -25.77 -4.17
CA ILE A 343 -2.41 -26.54 -5.24
C ILE A 343 -1.71 -26.28 -6.58
N TRP A 344 -1.14 -27.34 -7.15
CA TRP A 344 -0.47 -27.31 -8.45
C TRP A 344 -0.93 -28.47 -9.36
N PRO A 345 -1.15 -28.27 -10.68
CA PRO A 345 -1.05 -27.00 -11.41
C PRO A 345 -2.13 -25.99 -11.00
N ILE A 346 -1.83 -24.70 -11.17
CA ILE A 346 -2.70 -23.61 -10.71
C ILE A 346 -4.16 -23.74 -11.20
N PRO A 347 -5.14 -23.30 -10.38
CA PRO A 347 -6.56 -23.31 -10.73
C PRO A 347 -6.86 -22.78 -12.14
N ARG A 348 -7.68 -23.52 -12.89
CA ARG A 348 -7.95 -23.24 -14.31
C ARG A 348 -8.46 -21.81 -14.56
N ILE A 349 -9.33 -21.29 -13.70
CA ILE A 349 -9.80 -19.90 -13.77
C ILE A 349 -8.64 -18.90 -13.63
N LYS A 350 -7.78 -19.07 -12.62
CA LYS A 350 -6.59 -18.20 -12.42
C LYS A 350 -5.67 -18.26 -13.65
N ARG A 351 -5.50 -19.44 -14.26
CA ARG A 351 -4.71 -19.64 -15.50
C ARG A 351 -5.33 -18.97 -16.73
N GLU A 352 -6.64 -19.08 -16.93
CA GLU A 352 -7.33 -18.42 -18.05
C GLU A 352 -7.32 -16.89 -17.91
N LEU A 353 -7.53 -16.37 -16.70
CA LEU A 353 -7.44 -14.93 -16.41
C LEU A 353 -6.01 -14.38 -16.55
N SER A 354 -4.98 -15.20 -16.34
CA SER A 354 -3.57 -14.84 -16.56
C SER A 354 -3.18 -14.79 -18.04
N GLY A 355 -4.04 -15.25 -18.97
CA GLY A 355 -3.73 -15.28 -20.39
C GLY A 355 -3.69 -13.88 -21.03
N GLN A 356 -2.89 -13.72 -22.09
CA GLN A 356 -2.75 -12.46 -22.85
C GLN A 356 -4.08 -11.91 -23.42
N GLN A 357 -5.08 -12.77 -23.62
CA GLN A 357 -6.42 -12.40 -24.08
C GLN A 357 -7.34 -11.87 -22.96
N CYS A 358 -6.88 -11.91 -21.71
CA CYS A 358 -7.65 -11.63 -20.50
C CYS A 358 -6.97 -10.59 -19.60
N LEU A 359 -5.72 -10.86 -19.19
CA LEU A 359 -5.00 -10.10 -18.17
C LEU A 359 -4.81 -8.62 -18.50
N PRO A 360 -4.41 -8.21 -19.73
CA PRO A 360 -4.27 -6.79 -20.06
C PRO A 360 -5.60 -6.05 -19.98
N HIS A 361 -6.71 -6.67 -20.39
CA HIS A 361 -8.04 -6.05 -20.35
C HIS A 361 -8.60 -5.95 -18.94
N LEU A 362 -8.29 -6.90 -18.04
CA LEU A 362 -8.58 -6.75 -16.61
C LEU A 362 -7.78 -5.59 -15.99
N VAL A 363 -6.47 -5.54 -16.23
CA VAL A 363 -5.58 -4.52 -15.69
C VAL A 363 -5.96 -3.12 -16.19
N GLN A 364 -6.30 -2.98 -17.47
CA GLN A 364 -6.65 -1.70 -18.08
C GLN A 364 -7.88 -1.04 -17.44
N LEU A 365 -8.79 -1.78 -16.80
CA LEU A 365 -9.96 -1.23 -16.09
C LEU A 365 -9.60 -0.25 -14.96
N LEU A 366 -8.38 -0.34 -14.43
CA LEU A 366 -7.84 0.62 -13.47
C LEU A 366 -7.83 2.06 -14.03
N LEU A 367 -7.55 2.21 -15.33
CA LEU A 367 -7.61 3.49 -16.07
C LEU A 367 -9.05 4.02 -16.28
N THR A 368 -10.06 3.32 -15.77
CA THR A 368 -11.43 3.86 -15.70
C THR A 368 -11.67 4.69 -14.42
N PHE A 369 -10.77 4.58 -13.43
CA PHE A 369 -10.74 5.34 -12.16
C PHE A 369 -12.03 5.32 -11.32
N ASP A 370 -12.94 4.37 -11.57
CA ASP A 370 -14.14 4.12 -10.75
C ASP A 370 -13.74 3.32 -9.50
N PRO A 371 -14.06 3.81 -8.29
CA PRO A 371 -13.62 3.17 -7.05
C PRO A 371 -14.06 1.71 -6.91
N THR A 372 -15.25 1.36 -7.38
CA THR A 372 -15.76 -0.02 -7.31
C THR A 372 -15.01 -0.91 -8.27
N LEU A 373 -14.82 -0.48 -9.52
CA LEU A 373 -14.08 -1.27 -10.52
C LEU A 373 -12.61 -1.46 -10.10
N VAL A 374 -11.96 -0.40 -9.62
CA VAL A 374 -10.56 -0.44 -9.15
C VAL A 374 -10.38 -1.43 -7.99
N GLU A 375 -11.27 -1.41 -6.99
CA GLU A 375 -11.22 -2.29 -5.82
C GLU A 375 -11.40 -3.78 -6.19
N LYS A 376 -12.36 -4.06 -7.07
CA LYS A 376 -12.63 -5.43 -7.54
C LYS A 376 -11.51 -5.95 -8.42
N VAL A 377 -10.93 -5.11 -9.29
CA VAL A 377 -9.76 -5.48 -10.10
C VAL A 377 -8.55 -5.76 -9.22
N ALA A 378 -8.23 -4.90 -8.25
CA ALA A 378 -7.12 -5.13 -7.33
C ALA A 378 -7.29 -6.42 -6.50
N THR A 379 -8.51 -6.68 -6.02
CA THR A 379 -8.86 -7.92 -5.29
C THR A 379 -8.73 -9.17 -6.17
N LEU A 380 -9.20 -9.10 -7.42
CA LEU A 380 -9.05 -10.18 -8.38
C LEU A 380 -7.58 -10.41 -8.77
N LEU A 381 -6.78 -9.35 -8.89
CA LEU A 381 -5.34 -9.42 -9.15
C LEU A 381 -4.57 -10.06 -7.99
N CYS A 382 -4.93 -9.80 -6.72
CA CYS A 382 -4.41 -10.56 -5.58
C CYS A 382 -4.69 -12.06 -5.73
N LEU A 383 -5.93 -12.44 -6.02
CA LEU A 383 -6.34 -13.85 -6.20
C LEU A 383 -5.63 -14.52 -7.39
N ILE A 384 -5.41 -13.80 -8.50
CA ILE A 384 -4.68 -14.29 -9.68
C ILE A 384 -3.18 -14.45 -9.39
N SER A 385 -2.57 -13.55 -8.62
CA SER A 385 -1.12 -13.56 -8.35
C SER A 385 -0.69 -14.63 -7.34
N GLU A 386 -1.63 -15.14 -6.57
CA GLU A 386 -1.42 -16.09 -5.47
C GLU A 386 -0.85 -17.45 -5.95
N TYR A 387 0.44 -17.68 -5.71
CA TYR A 387 1.21 -18.86 -6.14
C TYR A 387 1.21 -19.10 -7.67
N ASN A 388 1.21 -18.03 -8.45
CA ASN A 388 1.15 -18.08 -9.91
C ASN A 388 2.47 -17.64 -10.55
N SER A 389 3.15 -18.53 -11.28
CA SER A 389 4.42 -18.21 -11.95
C SER A 389 4.28 -17.18 -13.08
N LEU A 390 3.09 -17.02 -13.66
CA LEU A 390 2.81 -15.99 -14.68
C LEU A 390 2.81 -14.57 -14.08
N ALA A 391 2.61 -14.44 -12.75
CA ALA A 391 2.59 -13.16 -12.05
C ALA A 391 3.92 -12.40 -12.08
N ALA A 392 5.02 -13.08 -12.41
CA ALA A 392 6.33 -12.43 -12.61
C ALA A 392 6.36 -11.50 -13.85
N SER A 393 5.40 -11.62 -14.78
CA SER A 393 5.31 -10.76 -15.97
C SER A 393 4.28 -9.65 -15.84
N LEU A 394 3.62 -9.49 -14.68
CA LEU A 394 2.53 -8.52 -14.47
C LEU A 394 2.92 -7.09 -14.84
N TYR A 395 4.16 -6.67 -14.59
CA TYR A 395 4.64 -5.34 -14.96
C TYR A 395 4.43 -4.99 -16.44
N THR A 396 4.53 -5.99 -17.33
CA THR A 396 4.35 -5.81 -18.80
C THR A 396 2.93 -5.38 -19.20
N THR A 397 1.96 -5.46 -18.29
CA THR A 397 0.57 -5.00 -18.51
C THR A 397 0.34 -3.53 -18.14
N GLY A 398 1.33 -2.86 -17.55
CA GLY A 398 1.20 -1.48 -17.04
C GLY A 398 0.53 -1.37 -15.67
N VAL A 399 0.22 -2.50 -14.99
CA VAL A 399 -0.55 -2.53 -13.73
C VAL A 399 -0.02 -1.58 -12.66
N PHE A 400 1.29 -1.53 -12.44
CA PHE A 400 1.91 -0.65 -11.43
C PHE A 400 1.77 0.84 -11.77
N TYR A 401 1.75 1.19 -13.06
CA TYR A 401 1.50 2.54 -13.54
C TYR A 401 0.03 2.92 -13.35
N PHE A 402 -0.91 2.04 -13.74
CA PHE A 402 -2.34 2.34 -13.66
C PHE A 402 -2.85 2.40 -12.21
N ILE A 403 -2.28 1.57 -11.32
CA ILE A 403 -2.56 1.59 -9.87
C ILE A 403 -2.10 2.91 -9.24
N LEU A 404 -0.88 3.38 -9.52
CA LEU A 404 -0.34 4.59 -8.89
C LEU A 404 -0.92 5.90 -9.45
N MET A 405 -1.67 5.85 -10.56
CA MET A 405 -2.51 6.97 -11.01
C MET A 405 -3.83 7.12 -10.24
N TYR A 406 -4.20 6.18 -9.36
CA TYR A 406 -5.52 6.19 -8.72
C TYR A 406 -5.59 7.14 -7.50
N THR A 407 -6.54 8.08 -7.54
CA THR A 407 -6.70 9.16 -6.54
C THR A 407 -7.89 8.97 -5.56
N GLY A 408 -8.47 7.77 -5.52
CA GLY A 408 -9.51 7.42 -4.54
C GLY A 408 -8.94 6.76 -3.27
N SER A 409 -9.74 6.71 -2.20
CA SER A 409 -9.28 6.32 -0.86
C SER A 409 -9.29 4.82 -0.55
N ASN A 410 -9.96 3.98 -1.34
CA ASN A 410 -10.02 2.52 -1.12
C ASN A 410 -8.77 1.78 -1.64
N VAL A 411 -7.57 2.28 -1.29
CA VAL A 411 -6.27 1.75 -1.78
C VAL A 411 -5.77 0.50 -1.05
N LEU A 412 -6.50 -0.03 -0.05
CA LEU A 412 -6.02 -1.18 0.72
C LEU A 412 -5.83 -2.47 -0.13
N PRO A 413 -6.76 -2.87 -1.04
CA PRO A 413 -6.50 -3.98 -1.95
C PRO A 413 -5.35 -3.70 -2.93
N ILE A 414 -5.16 -2.44 -3.31
CA ILE A 414 -4.00 -1.96 -4.09
C ILE A 414 -2.70 -2.20 -3.30
N ALA A 415 -2.60 -1.76 -2.05
CA ALA A 415 -1.41 -1.91 -1.23
C ALA A 415 -1.09 -3.39 -0.96
N ARG A 416 -2.12 -4.23 -0.75
CA ARG A 416 -1.98 -5.68 -0.63
C ARG A 416 -1.46 -6.31 -1.93
N PHE A 417 -1.96 -5.90 -3.09
CA PHE A 417 -1.42 -6.32 -4.39
C PHE A 417 0.05 -5.90 -4.58
N LEU A 418 0.40 -4.66 -4.23
CA LEU A 418 1.77 -4.14 -4.34
C LEU A 418 2.74 -4.97 -3.48
N GLN A 419 2.46 -5.12 -2.17
CA GLN A 419 3.28 -5.94 -1.27
C GLN A 419 3.40 -7.39 -1.75
N MET A 420 2.31 -7.97 -2.27
CA MET A 420 2.32 -9.34 -2.79
C MET A 420 3.22 -9.52 -4.04
N THR A 421 3.49 -8.47 -4.83
CA THR A 421 4.00 -8.64 -6.21
C THR A 421 5.22 -7.81 -6.61
N HIS A 422 5.51 -6.68 -5.95
CA HIS A 422 6.47 -5.68 -6.46
C HIS A 422 7.92 -6.20 -6.58
N ILE A 423 8.38 -7.02 -5.64
CA ILE A 423 9.70 -7.71 -5.63
C ILE A 423 9.69 -9.09 -6.30
N LYS A 424 8.56 -9.51 -6.90
CA LYS A 424 8.40 -10.83 -7.56
C LYS A 424 8.29 -10.73 -9.08
N GLN A 425 8.54 -9.53 -9.63
CA GLN A 425 8.56 -9.31 -11.07
C GLN A 425 9.85 -9.83 -11.69
N SER A 426 9.77 -10.30 -12.94
CA SER A 426 10.92 -10.57 -13.81
C SER A 426 11.45 -9.27 -14.42
N PHE A 427 11.71 -8.31 -13.52
CA PHE A 427 12.19 -6.96 -13.76
C PHE A 427 13.51 -6.79 -13.00
N ARG A 428 14.46 -6.07 -13.59
CA ARG A 428 15.74 -5.72 -12.96
C ARG A 428 16.18 -4.35 -13.48
N LEU A 429 16.76 -3.55 -12.59
CA LEU A 429 17.48 -2.33 -12.94
C LEU A 429 18.97 -2.62 -12.87
N ASP A 430 19.69 -2.30 -13.95
CA ASP A 430 21.16 -2.33 -13.99
C ASP A 430 21.76 -1.03 -13.40
N GLU A 431 21.07 -0.38 -12.44
CA GLU A 431 21.51 0.86 -11.75
C GLU A 431 22.50 0.52 -10.61
N VAL A 432 23.80 0.57 -10.94
CA VAL A 432 24.95 0.23 -10.05
C VAL A 432 24.92 0.89 -8.67
N ASN A 433 24.31 2.07 -8.54
CA ASN A 433 24.31 2.87 -7.30
C ASN A 433 22.97 2.83 -6.53
N SER A 434 22.10 1.86 -6.80
CA SER A 434 20.80 1.68 -6.12
C SER A 434 20.82 0.47 -5.17
N SER A 435 20.03 0.49 -4.09
CA SER A 435 19.97 -0.62 -3.13
C SER A 435 19.38 -1.90 -3.73
N GLU A 436 19.67 -3.06 -3.11
CA GLU A 436 19.18 -4.34 -3.61
C GLU A 436 17.64 -4.41 -3.68
N LEU A 437 16.95 -3.77 -2.72
CA LEU A 437 15.49 -3.69 -2.73
C LEU A 437 14.98 -2.85 -3.92
N MET A 438 15.62 -1.72 -4.20
CA MET A 438 15.26 -0.86 -5.34
C MET A 438 15.55 -1.53 -6.68
N GLN A 439 16.69 -2.23 -6.83
CA GLN A 439 17.02 -3.01 -8.04
C GLN A 439 16.01 -4.13 -8.33
N ARG A 440 15.47 -4.75 -7.28
CA ARG A 440 14.52 -5.87 -7.34
C ARG A 440 13.06 -5.44 -7.41
N SER A 441 12.74 -4.21 -7.03
CA SER A 441 11.36 -3.72 -6.98
C SER A 441 10.99 -2.95 -8.24
N VAL A 442 9.89 -3.36 -8.89
CA VAL A 442 9.26 -2.58 -9.97
C VAL A 442 8.79 -1.18 -9.51
N LEU A 443 8.66 -0.96 -8.19
CA LEU A 443 8.32 0.35 -7.62
C LEU A 443 9.54 1.28 -7.48
N GLY A 444 10.78 0.81 -7.66
CA GLY A 444 11.99 1.61 -7.45
C GLY A 444 12.18 2.77 -8.45
N GLN A 445 11.57 2.70 -9.64
CA GLN A 445 11.51 3.83 -10.58
C GLN A 445 10.33 4.78 -10.31
N LEU A 446 9.43 4.45 -9.39
CA LEU A 446 8.14 5.13 -9.21
C LEU A 446 8.06 5.83 -7.86
N LEU A 447 8.39 5.15 -6.77
CA LEU A 447 8.25 5.65 -5.40
C LEU A 447 9.62 6.04 -4.81
N PRO A 448 9.67 6.96 -3.83
CA PRO A 448 10.85 7.13 -2.98
C PRO A 448 11.27 5.82 -2.34
N GLU A 449 12.57 5.65 -2.13
CA GLU A 449 13.15 4.44 -1.54
C GLU A 449 12.53 4.11 -0.17
N ALA A 450 12.37 5.13 0.69
CA ALA A 450 11.67 5.03 1.96
C ALA A 450 10.27 4.39 1.83
N MET A 451 9.49 4.77 0.81
CA MET A 451 8.14 4.22 0.60
C MET A 451 8.16 2.73 0.18
N VAL A 452 9.22 2.28 -0.51
CA VAL A 452 9.41 0.87 -0.87
C VAL A 452 9.84 0.04 0.34
N TYR A 453 10.76 0.55 1.16
CA TYR A 453 11.10 -0.06 2.45
C TYR A 453 9.92 -0.10 3.43
N TYR A 454 9.12 0.97 3.48
CA TYR A 454 7.95 1.07 4.36
C TYR A 454 6.86 0.06 3.98
N LEU A 455 6.69 -0.24 2.68
CA LEU A 455 5.79 -1.30 2.20
C LEU A 455 6.20 -2.70 2.67
N GLU A 456 7.49 -3.02 2.65
CA GLU A 456 8.00 -4.33 3.07
C GLU A 456 8.05 -4.48 4.60
N ASN A 457 8.51 -3.44 5.31
CA ASN A 457 8.73 -3.49 6.76
C ASN A 457 7.44 -3.35 7.57
N HIS A 458 6.56 -2.42 7.20
CA HIS A 458 5.32 -2.10 7.94
C HIS A 458 4.05 -2.67 7.28
N GLY A 459 4.15 -3.13 6.03
CA GLY A 459 3.09 -3.84 5.32
C GLY A 459 1.98 -2.98 4.72
N ALA A 460 1.12 -3.63 3.93
CA ALA A 460 0.11 -2.99 3.10
C ALA A 460 -0.85 -2.01 3.83
N GLU A 461 -1.22 -2.28 5.08
CA GLU A 461 -2.15 -1.42 5.83
C GLU A 461 -1.48 -0.12 6.30
N LYS A 462 -0.22 -0.20 6.74
CA LYS A 462 0.58 0.98 7.09
C LYS A 462 1.02 1.76 5.85
N PHE A 463 1.38 1.07 4.76
CA PHE A 463 1.63 1.72 3.48
C PHE A 463 0.39 2.46 2.95
N ALA A 464 -0.80 1.85 3.00
CA ALA A 464 -2.04 2.51 2.60
C ALA A 464 -2.34 3.77 3.45
N GLN A 465 -2.00 3.73 4.74
CA GLN A 465 -2.09 4.89 5.63
C GLN A 465 -1.17 6.03 5.16
N ILE A 466 0.12 5.74 4.92
CA ILE A 466 1.08 6.77 4.46
C ILE A 466 0.74 7.27 3.05
N PHE A 467 0.43 6.38 2.10
CA PHE A 467 0.14 6.74 0.72
C PHE A 467 -1.09 7.67 0.57
N LEU A 468 -2.00 7.71 1.56
CA LEU A 468 -3.16 8.60 1.56
C LEU A 468 -2.98 9.91 2.33
N GLY A 469 -2.11 9.96 3.34
CA GLY A 469 -1.90 11.15 4.18
C GLY A 469 -0.78 12.08 3.70
N GLU A 470 -0.42 13.01 4.58
CA GLU A 470 0.76 13.87 4.48
C GLU A 470 1.70 13.49 5.63
N TYR A 471 2.94 13.11 5.31
CA TYR A 471 3.93 12.58 6.24
C TYR A 471 5.27 13.29 6.04
N ASP A 472 5.90 13.64 7.16
CA ASP A 472 7.17 14.36 7.22
C ASP A 472 7.91 13.92 8.50
N THR A 473 8.51 12.73 8.44
CA THR A 473 9.16 12.05 9.57
C THR A 473 10.48 11.39 9.17
N PRO A 474 11.34 10.99 10.12
CA PRO A 474 12.59 10.28 9.83
C PRO A 474 12.41 9.00 8.98
N GLU A 475 11.28 8.30 9.06
CA GLU A 475 11.02 7.09 8.24
C GLU A 475 10.25 7.38 6.94
N ALA A 476 9.50 8.48 6.86
CA ALA A 476 8.61 8.74 5.73
C ALA A 476 8.37 10.24 5.48
N ILE A 477 8.83 10.70 4.31
CA ILE A 477 8.50 11.99 3.72
C ILE A 477 7.66 11.70 2.48
N TRP A 478 6.36 11.99 2.54
CA TRP A 478 5.39 11.72 1.48
C TRP A 478 4.19 12.66 1.60
N ASN A 479 3.92 13.44 0.56
CA ASN A 479 2.88 14.48 0.59
C ASN A 479 2.08 14.56 -0.73
N SER A 480 1.03 15.37 -0.71
CA SER A 480 0.13 15.63 -1.83
C SER A 480 0.83 16.15 -3.09
N GLU A 481 1.93 16.89 -2.97
CA GLU A 481 2.73 17.32 -4.13
C GLU A 481 3.52 16.17 -4.76
N MET A 482 4.17 15.34 -3.94
CA MET A 482 4.89 14.15 -4.40
C MET A 482 3.92 13.17 -5.09
N ARG A 483 2.73 12.98 -4.52
CA ARG A 483 1.63 12.22 -5.13
C ARG A 483 1.21 12.80 -6.48
N ARG A 484 0.99 14.13 -6.55
CA ARG A 484 0.65 14.83 -7.80
C ARG A 484 1.74 14.62 -8.85
N LEU A 485 3.02 14.83 -8.51
CA LEU A 485 4.17 14.67 -9.40
C LEU A 485 4.30 13.24 -9.95
N LEU A 486 4.07 12.22 -9.12
CA LEU A 486 4.03 10.82 -9.55
C LEU A 486 2.94 10.59 -10.60
N ILE A 487 1.72 11.03 -10.32
CA ILE A 487 0.58 10.87 -11.22
C ILE A 487 0.81 11.66 -12.52
N GLU A 488 1.33 12.89 -12.46
CA GLU A 488 1.71 13.70 -13.61
C GLU A 488 2.75 12.98 -14.50
N LYS A 489 3.83 12.44 -13.92
CA LYS A 489 4.87 11.75 -14.70
C LYS A 489 4.36 10.42 -15.30
N ILE A 490 3.50 9.68 -14.61
CA ILE A 490 2.85 8.49 -15.19
C ILE A 490 1.83 8.88 -16.27
N ALA A 491 1.02 9.93 -16.07
CA ALA A 491 0.06 10.43 -17.05
C ALA A 491 0.78 10.87 -18.35
N LEU A 492 1.92 11.56 -18.22
CA LEU A 492 2.79 11.93 -19.34
C LEU A 492 3.43 10.72 -20.03
N HIS A 493 3.69 9.62 -19.32
CA HIS A 493 4.13 8.34 -19.92
C HIS A 493 2.98 7.65 -20.67
N LEU A 494 1.74 7.73 -20.18
CA LEU A 494 0.57 7.04 -20.74
C LEU A 494 -0.28 7.89 -21.71
N ALA A 495 0.12 9.13 -21.99
CA ALA A 495 -0.63 10.08 -22.81
C ALA A 495 -0.92 9.56 -24.24
N ASP A 496 -0.04 8.71 -24.79
CA ASP A 496 -0.19 8.15 -26.15
C ASP A 496 -1.04 6.86 -26.16
N PHE A 497 -1.49 6.38 -24.99
CA PHE A 497 -2.28 5.14 -24.85
C PHE A 497 -3.70 5.39 -24.31
N THR A 498 -3.87 6.28 -23.33
CA THR A 498 -5.19 6.54 -22.73
C THR A 498 -6.26 7.04 -23.71
N PRO A 499 -5.97 7.83 -24.77
CA PRO A 499 -6.96 8.18 -25.79
C PRO A 499 -7.30 6.99 -26.70
N ARG A 500 -6.30 6.16 -27.03
CA ARG A 500 -6.47 4.97 -27.88
C ARG A 500 -7.39 3.93 -27.24
N LEU A 501 -7.28 3.74 -25.93
CA LEU A 501 -8.14 2.86 -25.14
C LEU A 501 -9.62 3.31 -25.11
N ARG A 502 -9.90 4.61 -25.29
CA ARG A 502 -11.28 5.13 -25.45
C ARG A 502 -11.83 4.85 -26.85
N GLY A 503 -11.01 5.08 -27.89
CA GLY A 503 -11.40 4.80 -29.28
C GLY A 503 -11.53 3.29 -29.57
N ASN A 504 -10.71 2.46 -28.94
CA ASN A 504 -10.66 1.00 -29.08
C ASN A 504 -10.48 0.36 -27.69
N ASN A 505 -11.58 -0.12 -27.10
CA ASN A 505 -11.56 -0.71 -25.75
C ASN A 505 -10.84 -2.08 -25.66
N ARG A 506 -10.41 -2.62 -26.81
CA ARG A 506 -9.56 -3.80 -26.96
C ARG A 506 -8.10 -3.46 -27.33
N ALA A 507 -7.73 -2.18 -27.40
CA ALA A 507 -6.33 -1.78 -27.47
C ALA A 507 -5.56 -2.37 -26.27
N GLN A 508 -4.34 -2.86 -26.52
CA GLN A 508 -3.47 -3.41 -25.47
C GLN A 508 -2.32 -2.44 -25.21
N TYR A 509 -2.03 -2.20 -23.93
CA TYR A 509 -0.84 -1.45 -23.54
C TYR A 509 0.44 -2.20 -23.94
N SER A 510 1.42 -1.47 -24.48
CA SER A 510 2.76 -1.99 -24.74
C SER A 510 3.68 -1.43 -23.67
N TYR A 511 4.17 -2.27 -22.77
CA TYR A 511 5.10 -1.83 -21.74
C TYR A 511 6.38 -1.24 -22.32
N ILE A 512 6.78 -0.11 -21.75
CA ILE A 512 8.08 0.55 -21.91
C ILE A 512 8.46 1.03 -20.50
N ALA A 513 9.74 0.98 -20.14
CA ALA A 513 10.19 1.48 -18.85
C ALA A 513 9.97 3.00 -18.73
N ILE A 514 9.41 3.43 -17.60
CA ILE A 514 9.40 4.83 -17.16
C ILE A 514 10.74 5.15 -16.47
N PRO A 515 11.38 6.31 -16.74
CA PRO A 515 12.54 6.76 -15.98
C PRO A 515 12.18 7.05 -14.52
N ALA A 516 13.15 6.92 -13.63
CA ALA A 516 13.01 7.15 -12.21
C ALA A 516 12.38 8.52 -11.89
N VAL A 517 11.24 8.51 -11.20
CA VAL A 517 10.60 9.74 -10.68
C VAL A 517 11.50 10.33 -9.60
N ARG A 518 12.10 11.49 -9.88
CA ARG A 518 12.90 12.25 -8.91
C ARG A 518 12.02 13.30 -8.23
N TYR A 519 12.04 13.32 -6.90
CA TYR A 519 11.17 14.15 -6.06
C TYR A 519 11.95 15.37 -5.53
N PRO A 520 11.63 16.61 -5.94
CA PRO A 520 12.34 17.82 -5.48
C PRO A 520 12.35 17.98 -3.96
N GLN A 521 11.29 17.52 -3.28
CA GLN A 521 11.13 17.54 -1.83
C GLN A 521 12.21 16.74 -1.09
N LEU A 522 12.86 15.76 -1.76
CA LEU A 522 13.89 14.90 -1.19
C LEU A 522 15.32 15.32 -1.56
N LYS A 523 15.51 16.44 -2.27
CA LYS A 523 16.83 16.84 -2.80
C LYS A 523 17.89 17.06 -1.71
N SER A 524 17.47 17.55 -0.54
CA SER A 524 18.33 17.83 0.62
C SER A 524 18.34 16.70 1.66
N GLU A 525 17.77 15.54 1.31
CA GLU A 525 17.63 14.39 2.20
C GLU A 525 18.61 13.29 1.83
N LEU A 526 19.35 12.81 2.84
CA LEU A 526 20.22 11.64 2.71
C LEU A 526 19.49 10.44 3.31
N PHE A 527 19.09 9.47 2.47
CA PHE A 527 18.43 8.25 2.93
C PHE A 527 19.44 7.14 3.24
N CYS A 528 19.27 6.43 4.35
CA CYS A 528 20.12 5.32 4.76
C CYS A 528 19.33 4.27 5.57
N ASN A 529 19.50 2.99 5.23
CA ASN A 529 18.77 1.85 5.83
C ASN A 529 17.24 1.97 5.71
N ILE A 530 16.58 2.68 6.63
CA ILE A 530 15.15 3.02 6.59
C ILE A 530 14.86 4.51 6.90
N PHE A 531 15.89 5.34 7.10
CA PHE A 531 15.76 6.69 7.64
C PHE A 531 16.30 7.78 6.70
N TYR A 532 15.60 8.90 6.64
CA TYR A 532 16.11 10.18 6.17
C TYR A 532 16.95 10.83 7.26
N LEU A 533 18.28 10.84 7.09
CA LEU A 533 19.22 11.23 8.13
C LEU A 533 19.10 12.70 8.56
N ARG A 534 18.68 13.60 7.65
CA ARG A 534 18.43 15.01 8.00
C ARG A 534 17.32 15.15 9.04
N HIS A 535 16.24 14.37 8.87
CA HIS A 535 15.13 14.33 9.80
C HIS A 535 15.48 13.55 11.07
N LEU A 536 16.27 12.47 10.98
CA LEU A 536 16.74 11.72 12.15
C LEU A 536 17.69 12.54 13.04
N CYS A 537 18.48 13.44 12.45
CA CYS A 537 19.37 14.35 13.18
C CYS A 537 18.68 15.61 13.73
N ASP A 538 17.46 15.94 13.31
CA ASP A 538 16.68 17.03 13.91
C ASP A 538 16.02 16.58 15.22
N THR A 539 16.83 16.51 16.27
CA THR A 539 16.42 16.19 17.64
C THR A 539 15.50 17.25 18.25
N THR A 540 15.31 18.41 17.61
CA THR A 540 14.38 19.46 18.07
C THR A 540 12.95 19.20 17.59
N ARG A 541 12.80 18.67 16.37
CA ARG A 541 11.50 18.24 15.81
C ARG A 541 11.14 16.80 16.18
N PHE A 542 12.13 15.92 16.27
CA PHE A 542 11.96 14.49 16.51
C PHE A 542 12.80 14.02 17.71
N PRO A 543 12.57 14.57 18.92
CA PRO A 543 13.25 14.11 20.13
C PRO A 543 13.01 12.61 20.32
N ASP A 544 14.10 11.89 20.57
CA ASP A 544 14.11 10.46 20.88
C ASP A 544 13.46 9.51 19.86
N TRP A 545 13.45 9.82 18.54
CA TRP A 545 12.91 8.91 17.52
C TRP A 545 13.44 7.46 17.66
N PRO A 546 12.57 6.43 17.64
CA PRO A 546 12.98 5.05 17.93
C PRO A 546 13.78 4.43 16.78
N ILE A 547 14.94 3.85 17.10
CA ILE A 547 15.76 3.05 16.19
C ILE A 547 15.73 1.59 16.67
N ASN A 548 15.04 0.72 15.93
CA ASN A 548 14.81 -0.68 16.33
C ASN A 548 16.01 -1.63 16.10
N GLN A 549 17.01 -1.21 15.31
CA GLN A 549 18.20 -2.01 14.97
C GLN A 549 19.46 -1.11 14.88
N PRO A 550 19.94 -0.54 16.01
CA PRO A 550 21.02 0.45 16.00
C PRO A 550 22.34 -0.10 15.41
N VAL A 551 22.66 -1.37 15.65
CA VAL A 551 23.85 -2.04 15.08
C VAL A 551 23.76 -2.15 13.54
N SER A 552 22.56 -2.36 12.99
CA SER A 552 22.33 -2.46 11.54
C SER A 552 22.48 -1.08 10.89
N LEU A 553 21.84 -0.05 11.47
CA LEU A 553 21.97 1.33 11.01
C LEU A 553 23.42 1.82 11.07
N LEU A 554 24.16 1.54 12.15
CA LEU A 554 25.57 1.91 12.27
C LEU A 554 26.42 1.35 11.13
N LYS A 555 26.22 0.06 10.78
CA LYS A 555 26.94 -0.59 9.69
C LYS A 555 26.64 0.06 8.34
N ASP A 556 25.38 0.33 8.04
CA ASP A 556 24.98 0.90 6.75
C ASP A 556 25.41 2.37 6.62
N VAL A 557 25.37 3.15 7.72
CA VAL A 557 25.88 4.54 7.77
C VAL A 557 27.41 4.58 7.61
N LEU A 558 28.16 3.60 8.12
CA LEU A 558 29.61 3.49 7.90
C LEU A 558 29.97 3.20 6.43
N GLU A 559 29.25 2.31 5.76
CA GLU A 559 29.49 2.05 4.32
C GLU A 559 29.05 3.25 3.47
N LEU A 560 27.94 3.93 3.82
CA LEU A 560 27.52 5.17 3.17
C LEU A 560 28.57 6.29 3.31
N TRP A 561 29.22 6.40 4.47
CA TRP A 561 30.31 7.36 4.68
C TRP A 561 31.50 7.11 3.76
N LYS A 562 31.87 5.83 3.59
CA LYS A 562 32.91 5.41 2.66
C LYS A 562 32.51 5.72 1.21
N MET A 563 31.28 5.38 0.81
CA MET A 563 30.76 5.66 -0.55
C MET A 563 30.74 7.16 -0.88
N GLU A 564 30.31 8.02 0.04
CA GLU A 564 30.26 9.48 -0.19
C GLU A 564 31.68 10.09 -0.30
N VAL A 565 32.67 9.53 0.40
CA VAL A 565 34.08 9.98 0.31
C VAL A 565 34.82 9.40 -0.91
N GLU A 566 34.45 8.21 -1.38
CA GLU A 566 35.00 7.58 -2.61
C GLU A 566 34.29 8.04 -3.91
N LYS A 567 33.34 8.97 -3.79
CA LYS A 567 32.44 9.47 -4.84
C LYS A 567 33.18 10.10 -6.03
N LYS A 568 32.95 9.53 -7.22
CA LYS A 568 33.59 9.94 -8.49
C LYS A 568 32.70 10.92 -9.27
N PRO A 569 33.28 11.78 -10.13
CA PRO A 569 32.51 12.60 -11.07
C PRO A 569 31.74 11.72 -12.08
N PRO A 570 30.62 12.22 -12.66
CA PRO A 570 29.78 11.46 -13.58
C PRO A 570 30.50 11.11 -14.90
N GLU A 571 30.20 9.92 -15.45
CA GLU A 571 30.88 9.36 -16.64
C GLU A 571 30.47 10.00 -17.99
N MET A 572 29.39 10.80 -18.03
CA MET A 572 28.84 11.35 -19.27
C MET A 572 28.42 12.81 -19.09
N SER A 573 28.52 13.61 -20.17
CA SER A 573 28.03 14.99 -20.19
C SER A 573 26.60 15.09 -20.74
N VAL A 574 25.98 16.27 -20.56
CA VAL A 574 24.63 16.56 -21.07
C VAL A 574 24.58 16.51 -22.61
N ASP A 575 25.62 17.00 -23.30
CA ASP A 575 25.69 16.98 -24.76
C ASP A 575 25.87 15.57 -25.33
N ASP A 576 26.63 14.70 -24.65
CA ASP A 576 26.79 13.30 -25.09
C ASP A 576 25.48 12.52 -24.95
N ALA A 577 24.68 12.84 -23.92
CA ALA A 577 23.37 12.26 -23.72
C ALA A 577 22.32 12.80 -24.74
N TYR A 578 22.40 14.08 -25.15
CA TYR A 578 21.56 14.58 -26.26
C TYR A 578 21.92 13.91 -27.58
N GLU A 579 23.20 13.74 -27.90
CA GLU A 579 23.65 13.04 -29.11
C GLU A 579 23.16 11.57 -29.15
N ALA A 580 23.22 10.88 -28.01
CA ALA A 580 22.69 9.52 -27.86
C ALA A 580 21.16 9.41 -28.13
N LEU A 581 20.41 10.51 -28.05
CA LEU A 581 18.98 10.57 -28.35
C LEU A 581 18.65 11.08 -29.78
N GLU A 582 19.64 11.20 -30.67
CA GLU A 582 19.50 11.85 -31.99
C GLU A 582 19.03 13.34 -31.88
N LEU A 583 19.42 14.06 -30.81
CA LEU A 583 19.09 15.48 -30.54
C LEU A 583 20.29 16.43 -30.71
N ALA A 584 20.01 17.74 -30.84
CA ALA A 584 21.03 18.76 -31.06
C ALA A 584 21.79 19.13 -29.78
N ARG A 585 23.14 19.11 -29.84
CA ARG A 585 24.04 19.61 -28.79
C ARG A 585 23.84 21.11 -28.57
N GLY A 586 24.01 21.58 -27.33
CA GLY A 586 23.94 23.00 -26.95
C GLY A 586 22.54 23.63 -26.89
N GLU A 587 21.47 22.90 -27.22
CA GLU A 587 20.08 23.36 -27.10
C GLU A 587 19.36 22.68 -25.92
N HIS A 588 18.51 23.41 -25.20
CA HIS A 588 17.70 22.84 -24.12
C HIS A 588 16.40 22.23 -24.68
N HIS A 589 16.38 20.91 -24.86
CA HIS A 589 15.19 20.16 -25.30
C HIS A 589 14.16 20.00 -24.17
N ASP A 590 12.88 20.09 -24.52
CA ASP A 590 11.77 19.93 -23.56
C ASP A 590 11.46 18.45 -23.26
N ASP A 591 10.75 18.19 -22.16
CA ASP A 591 10.39 16.82 -21.73
C ASP A 591 9.62 16.06 -22.84
N ALA A 592 8.80 16.74 -23.66
CA ALA A 592 8.04 16.09 -24.72
C ALA A 592 8.93 15.67 -25.91
N SER A 593 9.86 16.52 -26.35
CA SER A 593 10.81 16.17 -27.44
C SER A 593 11.78 15.08 -27.03
N LEU A 594 12.24 15.10 -25.77
CA LEU A 594 13.04 14.04 -25.17
C LEU A 594 12.28 12.71 -25.15
N ARG A 595 11.06 12.69 -24.59
CA ARG A 595 10.19 11.49 -24.54
C ARG A 595 9.91 10.92 -25.92
N LYS A 596 9.63 11.78 -26.90
CA LYS A 596 9.32 11.40 -28.29
C LYS A 596 10.52 10.76 -29.01
N SER A 597 11.72 11.31 -28.79
CA SER A 597 12.96 10.77 -29.37
C SER A 597 13.36 9.46 -28.69
N TYR A 598 13.25 9.38 -27.36
CA TYR A 598 13.43 8.14 -26.62
C TYR A 598 12.49 7.02 -27.12
N TYR A 599 11.16 7.24 -27.16
CA TYR A 599 10.23 6.19 -27.62
C TYR A 599 10.48 5.74 -29.07
N LYS A 600 10.79 6.67 -29.98
CA LYS A 600 11.19 6.38 -31.37
C LYS A 600 12.40 5.43 -31.41
N LEU A 601 13.41 5.68 -30.57
CA LEU A 601 14.65 4.92 -30.53
C LEU A 601 14.52 3.59 -29.79
N ALA A 602 13.89 3.60 -28.61
CA ALA A 602 13.59 2.41 -27.83
C ALA A 602 12.78 1.39 -28.65
N HIS A 603 11.75 1.83 -29.40
CA HIS A 603 10.97 0.95 -30.28
C HIS A 603 11.76 0.43 -31.50
N LYS A 604 12.72 1.21 -32.02
CA LYS A 604 13.58 0.89 -33.19
C LYS A 604 14.70 -0.11 -32.84
N TYR A 605 15.20 -0.06 -31.61
CA TYR A 605 16.33 -0.87 -31.13
C TYR A 605 15.95 -1.92 -30.06
N HIS A 606 14.65 -2.09 -29.78
CA HIS A 606 14.15 -3.07 -28.80
C HIS A 606 14.69 -4.49 -29.07
N PRO A 607 15.30 -5.18 -28.08
CA PRO A 607 15.97 -6.47 -28.29
C PRO A 607 15.09 -7.50 -29.03
N ASP A 608 13.84 -7.69 -28.60
CA ASP A 608 12.89 -8.65 -29.19
C ASP A 608 12.59 -8.42 -30.67
N LYS A 609 12.73 -7.17 -31.16
CA LYS A 609 12.47 -6.79 -32.56
C LYS A 609 13.75 -6.68 -33.38
N ASN A 610 14.89 -6.54 -32.70
CA ASN A 610 16.17 -6.21 -33.32
C ASN A 610 17.31 -6.73 -32.42
N PRO A 611 17.73 -8.01 -32.57
CA PRO A 611 18.68 -8.65 -31.66
C PRO A 611 20.03 -7.91 -31.55
N ASN A 612 20.47 -7.26 -32.63
CA ASN A 612 21.70 -6.47 -32.70
C ASN A 612 21.50 -5.02 -32.20
N GLY A 613 20.32 -4.68 -31.66
CA GLY A 613 19.97 -3.35 -31.17
C GLY A 613 20.29 -3.11 -29.69
N LYS A 614 20.56 -4.17 -28.91
CA LYS A 614 20.66 -4.12 -27.43
C LYS A 614 21.58 -3.01 -26.92
N ASP A 615 22.80 -2.91 -27.44
CA ASP A 615 23.80 -1.96 -26.95
C ASP A 615 23.33 -0.51 -27.19
N LYS A 616 22.72 -0.25 -28.36
CA LYS A 616 22.12 1.06 -28.66
C LYS A 616 20.89 1.34 -27.80
N PHE A 617 20.08 0.33 -27.49
CA PHE A 617 18.96 0.46 -26.57
C PHE A 617 19.44 0.85 -25.16
N GLN A 618 20.50 0.20 -24.65
CA GLN A 618 21.09 0.54 -23.34
C GLN A 618 21.68 1.97 -23.32
N ILE A 619 22.39 2.39 -24.39
CA ILE A 619 22.92 3.76 -24.52
C ILE A 619 21.78 4.79 -24.53
N VAL A 620 20.74 4.58 -25.35
CA VAL A 620 19.55 5.44 -25.45
C VAL A 620 18.82 5.56 -24.10
N ASN A 621 18.69 4.45 -23.37
CA ASN A 621 18.02 4.43 -22.07
C ASN A 621 18.84 5.20 -21.02
N ARG A 622 20.13 4.88 -20.87
CA ARG A 622 21.05 5.54 -19.92
C ARG A 622 21.17 7.04 -20.19
N ALA A 623 21.16 7.46 -21.45
CA ALA A 623 21.16 8.87 -21.84
C ALA A 623 19.86 9.59 -21.47
N TYR A 624 18.70 8.96 -21.68
CA TYR A 624 17.41 9.53 -21.29
C TYR A 624 17.26 9.63 -19.76
N GLU A 625 17.68 8.60 -19.03
CA GLU A 625 17.75 8.58 -17.56
C GLU A 625 18.68 9.68 -17.02
N PHE A 626 19.85 9.89 -17.66
CA PHE A 626 20.77 10.97 -17.31
C PHE A 626 20.15 12.36 -17.55
N LEU A 627 19.49 12.57 -18.69
CA LEU A 627 18.83 13.84 -19.00
C LEU A 627 17.57 14.11 -18.15
N CYS A 628 16.94 13.07 -17.61
CA CYS A 628 15.86 13.20 -16.64
C CYS A 628 16.38 13.48 -15.21
N SER A 629 17.58 13.02 -14.85
CA SER A 629 18.15 13.17 -13.51
C SER A 629 19.05 14.41 -13.34
N ASN A 630 19.87 14.76 -14.34
CA ASN A 630 20.86 15.84 -14.24
C ASN A 630 20.30 17.26 -14.46
N LYS A 631 18.97 17.46 -14.34
CA LYS A 631 18.35 18.79 -14.48
C LYS A 631 18.61 19.72 -13.28
N GLN A 632 19.29 19.25 -12.23
CA GLN A 632 19.61 20.07 -11.05
C GLN A 632 20.99 19.77 -10.42
N GLY A 633 22.06 19.90 -11.21
CA GLY A 633 23.42 20.16 -10.72
C GLY A 633 24.00 19.11 -9.77
N THR A 634 24.61 18.05 -10.32
CA THR A 634 25.51 17.19 -9.56
C THR A 634 26.73 17.98 -9.06
N GLU A 635 26.88 18.10 -7.74
CA GLU A 635 28.09 18.65 -7.13
C GLU A 635 29.29 17.71 -7.35
N ASN A 636 30.45 18.28 -7.68
CA ASN A 636 31.63 17.52 -8.06
C ASN A 636 32.46 17.09 -6.84
N GLY A 637 32.05 15.99 -6.19
CA GLY A 637 32.81 15.32 -5.13
C GLY A 637 31.95 14.91 -3.93
N PRO A 638 32.58 14.61 -2.78
CA PRO A 638 31.91 14.39 -1.50
C PRO A 638 31.20 15.67 -1.04
N ASN A 639 29.91 15.60 -0.71
CA ASN A 639 29.20 16.73 -0.13
C ASN A 639 29.45 16.77 1.40
N PRO A 640 29.83 17.91 1.99
CA PRO A 640 30.19 17.99 3.41
C PRO A 640 28.99 17.89 4.36
N ASP A 641 27.80 18.36 3.95
CA ASP A 641 26.59 18.30 4.76
C ASP A 641 26.08 16.86 4.90
N ASN A 642 26.19 16.06 3.84
CA ASN A 642 25.97 14.61 3.90
C ASN A 642 26.86 13.94 4.95
N ILE A 643 28.14 14.34 5.03
CA ILE A 643 29.07 13.78 6.01
C ILE A 643 28.74 14.25 7.44
N VAL A 644 28.28 15.50 7.62
CA VAL A 644 27.77 15.98 8.92
C VAL A 644 26.60 15.11 9.40
N LEU A 645 25.59 14.84 8.56
CA LEU A 645 24.44 14.00 8.90
C LEU A 645 24.86 12.56 9.26
N ILE A 646 25.82 12.01 8.53
CA ILE A 646 26.41 10.68 8.78
C ILE A 646 27.10 10.62 10.15
N LEU A 647 27.85 11.66 10.53
CA LEU A 647 28.54 11.74 11.82
C LEU A 647 27.58 11.99 12.99
N GLN A 648 26.57 12.85 12.80
CA GLN A 648 25.52 13.10 13.79
C GLN A 648 24.65 11.86 14.02
N THR A 649 24.30 11.11 12.97
CA THR A 649 23.57 9.84 13.09
C THR A 649 24.34 8.83 13.93
N GLN A 650 25.65 8.70 13.72
CA GLN A 650 26.52 7.85 14.54
C GLN A 650 26.62 8.36 15.99
N SER A 651 26.62 9.66 16.21
CA SER A 651 26.66 10.26 17.55
C SER A 651 25.38 9.97 18.34
N ILE A 652 24.21 10.10 17.70
CA ILE A 652 22.90 9.71 18.24
C ILE A 652 22.88 8.22 18.62
N LEU A 653 23.43 7.35 17.76
CA LEU A 653 23.55 5.92 18.02
C LEU A 653 24.44 5.63 19.24
N PHE A 654 25.67 6.14 19.28
CA PHE A 654 26.59 5.92 20.41
C PHE A 654 26.15 6.61 21.71
N HIS A 655 25.35 7.67 21.64
CA HIS A 655 24.77 8.30 22.82
C HIS A 655 23.61 7.48 23.41
N ARG A 656 22.61 7.13 22.60
CA ARG A 656 21.32 6.58 23.06
C ARG A 656 21.32 5.06 23.17
N TYR A 657 22.06 4.37 22.30
CA TYR A 657 22.13 2.91 22.22
C TYR A 657 23.50 2.38 22.69
N SER A 658 24.15 3.12 23.60
CA SER A 658 25.49 2.85 24.12
C SER A 658 25.63 1.44 24.70
N THR A 659 24.59 0.89 25.34
CA THR A 659 24.57 -0.47 25.90
C THR A 659 24.59 -1.58 24.85
N GLU A 660 24.00 -1.36 23.68
CA GLU A 660 24.03 -2.31 22.56
C GLU A 660 25.34 -2.21 21.77
N LEU A 661 25.96 -1.03 21.75
CA LEU A 661 27.18 -0.75 20.98
C LEU A 661 28.48 -0.98 21.77
N GLN A 662 28.44 -0.95 23.12
CA GLN A 662 29.59 -1.14 24.01
C GLN A 662 30.46 -2.39 23.73
N PRO A 663 29.90 -3.56 23.33
CA PRO A 663 30.69 -4.75 23.01
C PRO A 663 31.56 -4.62 21.75
N TYR A 664 31.28 -3.64 20.89
CA TYR A 664 31.89 -3.51 19.58
C TYR A 664 32.94 -2.39 19.55
N LYS A 665 34.01 -2.61 18.79
CA LYS A 665 34.96 -1.54 18.44
C LYS A 665 34.40 -0.69 17.31
N TYR A 666 34.49 0.63 17.45
CA TYR A 666 34.10 1.57 16.41
C TYR A 666 35.05 1.47 15.21
N ALA A 667 34.55 0.95 14.09
CA ALA A 667 35.35 0.69 12.88
C ALA A 667 35.69 1.95 12.07
N GLY A 668 35.06 3.09 12.35
CA GLY A 668 35.23 4.33 11.58
C GLY A 668 36.45 5.18 11.98
N TYR A 669 37.28 4.77 12.95
CA TYR A 669 38.33 5.64 13.50
C TYR A 669 39.33 6.16 12.47
N SER A 670 39.83 5.31 11.58
CA SER A 670 40.77 5.73 10.52
C SER A 670 40.19 6.84 9.63
N GLN A 671 38.89 6.80 9.34
CA GLN A 671 38.19 7.82 8.55
C GLN A 671 37.86 9.07 9.39
N LEU A 672 37.52 8.90 10.68
CA LEU A 672 37.25 9.99 11.63
C LEU A 672 38.50 10.83 11.90
N ILE A 673 39.62 10.18 12.23
CA ILE A 673 40.92 10.81 12.45
C ILE A 673 41.35 11.59 11.20
N LYS A 674 41.21 10.98 10.00
CA LYS A 674 41.52 11.65 8.73
C LYS A 674 40.61 12.86 8.47
N THR A 675 39.32 12.78 8.80
CA THR A 675 38.38 13.91 8.67
C THR A 675 38.77 15.07 9.60
N ILE A 676 39.07 14.76 10.87
CA ILE A 676 39.53 15.77 11.85
C ILE A 676 40.86 16.38 11.40
N GLN A 677 41.81 15.58 10.90
CA GLN A 677 43.09 16.08 10.35
C GLN A 677 42.88 17.06 9.19
N LEU A 678 42.04 16.71 8.22
CA LEU A 678 41.82 17.53 7.01
C LEU A 678 41.15 18.86 7.35
N GLU A 679 40.09 18.85 8.17
CA GLU A 679 39.44 20.09 8.61
C GLU A 679 40.36 20.93 9.51
N THR A 680 41.11 20.31 10.42
CA THR A 680 42.10 20.99 11.28
C THR A 680 43.25 21.60 10.49
N ALA A 681 43.57 21.09 9.29
CA ALA A 681 44.58 21.64 8.39
C ALA A 681 44.05 22.77 7.48
N ASP A 682 42.74 22.87 7.26
CA ASP A 682 42.16 23.80 6.28
C ASP A 682 42.27 25.27 6.73
N ALA A 683 42.87 26.13 5.91
CA ALA A 683 43.02 27.56 6.21
C ALA A 683 41.66 28.27 6.40
N GLN A 684 40.60 27.82 5.75
CA GLN A 684 39.25 28.42 5.76
C GLN A 684 38.28 27.79 6.77
N LEU A 685 38.75 26.89 7.66
CA LEU A 685 37.95 26.18 8.67
C LEU A 685 36.83 27.02 9.32
N PHE A 686 37.17 28.20 9.86
CA PHE A 686 36.24 29.08 10.57
C PHE A 686 35.37 29.98 9.65
N SER A 687 35.37 29.71 8.35
CA SER A 687 34.56 30.39 7.33
C SER A 687 33.69 29.42 6.52
N LYS A 688 33.73 28.11 6.82
CA LYS A 688 32.87 27.09 6.20
C LYS A 688 31.45 27.14 6.78
N PRO A 689 30.40 26.88 5.97
CA PRO A 689 29.04 26.73 6.47
C PRO A 689 28.80 25.36 7.13
N ALA A 690 29.50 24.31 6.69
CA ALA A 690 29.33 22.95 7.19
C ALA A 690 30.18 22.74 8.47
N LEU A 691 29.52 22.39 9.58
CA LEU A 691 30.15 22.21 10.90
C LEU A 691 30.85 20.84 11.06
N LEU A 692 31.58 20.41 10.04
CA LEU A 692 32.12 19.05 9.92
C LEU A 692 33.06 18.66 11.07
N LEU A 693 33.89 19.60 11.55
CA LEU A 693 34.78 19.37 12.69
C LEU A 693 34.01 19.19 14.01
N VAL A 694 32.88 19.90 14.20
CA VAL A 694 32.04 19.77 15.42
C VAL A 694 31.52 18.33 15.50
N ALA A 695 30.77 17.90 14.48
CA ALA A 695 30.17 16.57 14.41
C ALA A 695 31.22 15.43 14.49
N ALA A 696 32.43 15.64 13.96
CA ALA A 696 33.52 14.67 14.09
C ALA A 696 34.06 14.58 15.53
N THR A 697 34.20 15.70 16.23
CA THR A 697 34.64 15.71 17.65
C THR A 697 33.54 15.24 18.61
N GLU A 698 32.28 15.53 18.32
CA GLU A 698 31.10 14.99 19.00
C GLU A 698 31.07 13.46 18.92
N LEU A 699 31.22 12.90 17.71
CA LEU A 699 31.27 11.45 17.52
C LEU A 699 32.44 10.82 18.27
N ALA A 700 33.63 11.44 18.23
CA ALA A 700 34.79 10.98 18.99
C ALA A 700 34.51 10.94 20.51
N TYR A 701 33.77 11.90 21.06
CA TYR A 701 33.35 11.86 22.46
C TYR A 701 32.40 10.67 22.73
N HIS A 702 31.33 10.52 21.95
CA HIS A 702 30.34 9.48 22.20
C HIS A 702 30.89 8.05 22.01
N THR A 703 31.81 7.83 21.05
CA THR A 703 32.45 6.51 20.88
C THR A 703 33.36 6.15 22.07
N ILE A 704 34.17 7.10 22.57
CA ILE A 704 35.02 6.94 23.77
C ILE A 704 34.14 6.66 25.00
N ASN A 705 33.11 7.47 25.21
CA ASN A 705 32.24 7.40 26.39
C ASN A 705 31.38 6.11 26.43
N CYS A 706 31.18 5.45 25.29
CA CYS A 706 30.46 4.19 25.18
C CYS A 706 31.29 2.96 25.65
N SER A 707 32.61 2.93 25.39
CA SER A 707 33.42 1.72 25.68
C SER A 707 34.92 2.00 25.85
N ALA A 708 35.53 1.35 26.85
CA ALA A 708 36.99 1.35 27.04
C ALA A 708 37.74 0.86 25.78
N LEU A 709 37.16 -0.11 25.07
CA LEU A 709 37.72 -0.64 23.81
C LEU A 709 37.87 0.43 22.73
N ASN A 710 36.98 1.43 22.73
CA ASN A 710 36.98 2.54 21.78
C ASN A 710 38.00 3.62 22.17
N ALA A 711 38.21 3.86 23.47
CA ALA A 711 39.24 4.76 23.95
C ALA A 711 40.66 4.23 23.65
N GLU A 712 40.89 2.92 23.89
CA GLU A 712 42.16 2.26 23.56
C GLU A 712 42.44 2.20 22.06
N GLU A 713 41.41 2.01 21.22
CA GLU A 713 41.56 1.98 19.76
C GLU A 713 41.92 3.37 19.19
N LEU A 714 41.21 4.41 19.62
CA LEU A 714 41.54 5.80 19.24
C LEU A 714 42.95 6.19 19.70
N ASN A 715 43.39 5.73 20.88
CA ASN A 715 44.76 5.93 21.36
C ASN A 715 45.79 5.24 20.45
N ARG A 716 45.50 4.02 20.01
CA ARG A 716 46.37 3.20 19.16
C ARG A 716 46.53 3.76 17.74
N GLU A 717 45.47 4.36 17.18
CA GLU A 717 45.53 5.04 15.87
C GLU A 717 46.09 6.48 15.95
N GLY A 718 46.52 6.96 17.12
CA GLY A 718 47.08 8.31 17.28
C GLY A 718 46.03 9.43 17.24
N GLY A 719 44.78 9.12 17.57
CA GLY A 719 43.66 10.05 17.50
C GLY A 719 43.72 11.17 18.54
N PHE A 720 44.35 10.98 19.70
CA PHE A 720 44.47 12.03 20.72
C PHE A 720 45.43 13.15 20.31
N GLN A 721 46.48 12.84 19.55
CA GLN A 721 47.37 13.82 18.92
C GLN A 721 46.59 14.73 17.95
N VAL A 722 45.66 14.13 17.20
CA VAL A 722 44.81 14.80 16.21
C VAL A 722 43.70 15.63 16.87
N LEU A 723 43.04 15.09 17.89
CA LEU A 723 42.09 15.83 18.72
C LEU A 723 42.76 17.01 19.42
N LEU A 724 44.01 16.86 19.88
CA LEU A 724 44.75 17.98 20.46
C LEU A 724 45.08 19.04 19.41
N ALA A 725 45.51 18.68 18.20
CA ALA A 725 45.73 19.66 17.13
C ALA A 725 44.46 20.48 16.80
N ALA A 726 43.30 19.82 16.79
CA ALA A 726 42.01 20.49 16.63
C ALA A 726 41.68 21.41 17.83
N PHE A 727 41.87 20.89 19.05
CA PHE A 727 41.67 21.59 20.31
C PHE A 727 42.52 22.86 20.40
N SER A 728 43.85 22.75 20.25
CA SER A 728 44.77 23.88 20.28
C SER A 728 44.42 24.93 19.22
N ARG A 729 44.02 24.51 18.01
CA ARG A 729 43.60 25.45 16.96
C ARG A 729 42.32 26.20 17.36
N CYS A 730 41.32 25.52 17.92
CA CYS A 730 40.08 26.16 18.39
C CYS A 730 40.30 27.05 19.63
N VAL A 731 41.13 26.62 20.58
CA VAL A 731 41.57 27.40 21.75
C VAL A 731 42.35 28.65 21.33
N SER A 732 43.14 28.56 20.25
CA SER A 732 43.95 29.68 19.76
C SER A 732 43.15 30.92 19.35
N ILE A 733 41.87 30.74 18.97
CA ILE A 733 40.96 31.82 18.55
C ILE A 733 39.87 32.16 19.58
N LEU A 734 39.84 31.53 20.76
CA LEU A 734 38.88 31.88 21.82
C LEU A 734 39.03 33.34 22.25
N SER A 735 37.88 34.00 22.47
CA SER A 735 37.80 35.44 22.74
C SER A 735 36.80 35.76 23.85
N ARG A 736 36.87 36.97 24.43
CA ARG A 736 35.86 37.46 25.39
C ARG A 736 34.50 37.75 24.76
N SER A 737 34.44 37.79 23.42
CA SER A 737 33.21 37.90 22.62
C SER A 737 32.64 36.53 22.21
N SER A 738 33.35 35.43 22.48
CA SER A 738 32.90 34.10 22.07
C SER A 738 31.70 33.62 22.87
N THR A 739 30.82 32.87 22.22
CA THR A 739 29.58 32.34 22.78
C THR A 739 29.58 30.81 22.84
N GLN A 740 28.65 30.23 23.62
CA GLN A 740 28.51 28.78 23.75
C GLN A 740 28.02 28.07 22.46
N ARG A 741 27.66 28.82 21.41
CA ARG A 741 27.25 28.34 20.08
C ARG A 741 28.31 28.58 19.00
N ASP A 742 29.51 29.01 19.38
CA ASP A 742 30.61 29.21 18.44
C ASP A 742 31.24 27.84 18.14
N MET A 743 31.44 27.52 16.85
CA MET A 743 32.05 26.27 16.38
C MET A 743 33.31 25.85 17.17
N ASN A 744 34.18 26.80 17.50
CA ASN A 744 35.41 26.53 18.24
C ASN A 744 35.17 26.28 19.73
N VAL A 745 34.12 26.86 20.34
CA VAL A 745 33.72 26.56 21.72
C VAL A 745 33.09 25.17 21.81
N GLU A 746 32.29 24.77 20.82
CA GLU A 746 31.72 23.42 20.72
C GLU A 746 32.81 22.37 20.50
N VAL A 747 33.73 22.56 19.55
CA VAL A 747 34.91 21.68 19.37
C VAL A 747 35.75 21.59 20.65
N CYS A 748 36.00 22.72 21.35
CA CYS A 748 36.67 22.68 22.65
C CYS A 748 35.88 21.84 23.68
N THR A 749 34.56 21.99 23.74
CA THR A 749 33.67 21.23 24.63
C THR A 749 33.78 19.73 24.37
N HIS A 750 33.64 19.28 23.12
CA HIS A 750 33.73 17.87 22.77
C HIS A 750 35.13 17.30 23.01
N CYS A 751 36.21 17.99 22.59
CA CYS A 751 37.58 17.55 22.84
C CYS A 751 37.90 17.44 24.34
N THR A 752 37.50 18.42 25.16
CA THR A 752 37.68 18.35 26.62
C THR A 752 36.95 17.14 27.21
N ARG A 753 35.73 16.82 26.73
CA ARG A 753 35.02 15.60 27.11
C ARG A 753 35.72 14.32 26.64
N CYS A 754 36.29 14.27 25.44
CA CYS A 754 37.11 13.15 24.96
C CYS A 754 38.28 12.87 25.93
N PHE A 755 39.05 13.90 26.29
CA PHE A 755 40.18 13.76 27.21
C PHE A 755 39.70 13.38 28.62
N SER A 756 38.59 13.96 29.10
CA SER A 756 37.99 13.66 30.42
C SER A 756 37.54 12.20 30.55
N ALA A 757 36.81 11.67 29.55
CA ALA A 757 36.37 10.28 29.54
C ALA A 757 37.55 9.30 29.37
N ALA A 758 38.47 9.61 28.45
CA ALA A 758 39.62 8.75 28.19
C ALA A 758 40.66 8.73 29.33
N ALA A 759 40.70 9.78 30.18
CA ALA A 759 41.57 9.83 31.36
C ALA A 759 41.33 8.69 32.34
N GLN A 760 40.17 8.03 32.32
CA GLN A 760 39.88 6.85 33.14
C GLN A 760 40.82 5.67 32.82
N PHE A 761 41.34 5.57 31.58
CA PHE A 761 42.12 4.43 31.09
C PHE A 761 43.65 4.67 31.19
N PRO A 762 44.44 3.78 31.83
CA PRO A 762 45.88 3.98 32.03
C PRO A 762 46.71 4.19 30.75
N ALA A 763 46.32 3.53 29.65
CA ALA A 763 46.97 3.68 28.36
C ALA A 763 46.83 5.10 27.78
N CYS A 764 45.66 5.73 27.95
CA CYS A 764 45.40 7.09 27.48
C CYS A 764 46.15 8.13 28.33
N ARG A 765 46.16 7.98 29.67
CA ARG A 765 46.97 8.83 30.57
C ARG A 765 48.46 8.80 30.22
N SER A 766 48.97 7.64 29.81
CA SER A 766 50.36 7.48 29.36
C SER A 766 50.68 8.22 28.05
N THR A 767 49.68 8.41 27.19
CA THR A 767 49.77 9.27 25.99
C THR A 767 49.66 10.74 26.35
N PHE A 768 48.76 11.13 27.27
CA PHE A 768 48.56 12.55 27.65
C PHE A 768 49.83 13.17 28.25
N LEU A 769 50.67 12.39 28.93
CA LEU A 769 51.99 12.82 29.42
C LEU A 769 52.99 13.19 28.30
N GLN A 770 52.72 12.77 27.05
CA GLN A 770 53.53 13.12 25.88
C GLN A 770 52.95 14.34 25.14
N LEU A 771 51.88 14.94 25.67
CA LEU A 771 51.07 15.99 25.03
C LEU A 771 50.93 17.23 25.95
N PRO A 772 52.02 17.91 26.34
CA PRO A 772 52.00 18.98 27.34
C PRO A 772 51.06 20.14 26.98
N GLN A 773 50.92 20.47 25.69
CA GLN A 773 50.02 21.51 25.16
C GLN A 773 48.55 21.32 25.61
N LEU A 774 48.12 20.09 25.91
CA LEU A 774 46.79 19.82 26.48
C LEU A 774 46.56 20.60 27.78
N ILE A 775 47.57 20.67 28.64
CA ILE A 775 47.48 21.38 29.93
C ILE A 775 47.44 22.89 29.69
N ASP A 776 48.33 23.43 28.85
CA ASP A 776 48.35 24.86 28.51
C ASP A 776 47.01 25.34 27.91
N ASP A 777 46.40 24.54 27.03
CA ASP A 777 45.12 24.85 26.41
C ASP A 777 43.94 24.77 27.40
N LEU A 778 43.93 23.77 28.30
CA LEU A 778 42.93 23.67 29.38
C LEU A 778 43.01 24.89 30.32
N LEU A 779 44.21 25.31 30.72
CA LEU A 779 44.40 26.53 31.52
C LEU A 779 43.94 27.79 30.77
N ARG A 780 44.27 27.89 29.47
CA ARG A 780 43.87 29.02 28.63
C ARG A 780 42.35 29.16 28.52
N ILE A 781 41.60 28.06 28.47
CA ILE A 781 40.14 28.08 28.50
C ILE A 781 39.61 28.72 29.79
N LEU A 782 40.18 28.41 30.96
CA LEU A 782 39.71 28.95 32.25
C LEU A 782 39.88 30.48 32.42
N HIS A 783 40.60 31.15 31.51
CA HIS A 783 40.61 32.62 31.44
C HIS A 783 39.26 33.20 30.95
N PHE A 784 38.51 32.46 30.13
CA PHE A 784 37.28 32.93 29.48
C PHE A 784 36.05 32.67 30.35
N LYS A 785 35.92 33.42 31.46
CA LYS A 785 34.81 33.26 32.44
C LYS A 785 33.39 33.40 31.85
N ASN A 786 33.25 33.94 30.64
CA ASN A 786 32.01 33.98 29.85
C ASN A 786 31.60 32.62 29.27
N LEU A 787 32.51 31.66 29.15
CA LEU A 787 32.28 30.32 28.59
C LEU A 787 32.03 29.30 29.71
N THR A 788 31.10 29.61 30.61
CA THR A 788 30.94 28.89 31.88
C THR A 788 30.67 27.38 31.70
N LYS A 789 29.84 26.98 30.71
CA LYS A 789 29.60 25.55 30.43
C LYS A 789 30.90 24.84 29.99
N LEU A 790 31.69 25.42 29.09
CA LEU A 790 33.01 24.88 28.73
C LEU A 790 33.98 24.84 29.94
N CYS A 791 33.96 25.84 30.83
CA CYS A 791 34.77 25.80 32.06
C CYS A 791 34.38 24.64 32.99
N CYS A 792 33.09 24.23 33.05
CA CYS A 792 32.66 23.05 33.81
C CYS A 792 33.33 21.78 33.29
N GLU A 793 33.32 21.59 31.96
CA GLU A 793 33.95 20.44 31.31
C GLU A 793 35.46 20.40 31.59
N VAL A 794 36.14 21.57 31.61
CA VAL A 794 37.56 21.66 31.95
C VAL A 794 37.82 21.30 33.42
N ALA A 795 37.00 21.79 34.36
CA ALA A 795 37.16 21.43 35.77
C ALA A 795 36.98 19.91 36.00
N GLU A 796 35.99 19.30 35.35
CA GLU A 796 35.80 17.85 35.38
C GLU A 796 36.94 17.07 34.68
N CYS A 797 37.42 17.57 33.54
CA CYS A 797 38.58 17.01 32.84
C CYS A 797 39.84 17.03 33.72
N VAL A 798 40.11 18.15 34.41
CA VAL A 798 41.21 18.30 35.37
C VAL A 798 41.08 17.30 36.53
N ARG A 799 39.89 17.14 37.12
CA ARG A 799 39.64 16.11 38.15
C ARG A 799 39.98 14.72 37.62
N ASN A 800 39.44 14.35 36.46
CA ASN A 800 39.58 13.00 35.91
C ASN A 800 41.03 12.70 35.41
N ILE A 801 41.76 13.71 34.94
CA ILE A 801 43.19 13.63 34.55
C ILE A 801 44.11 13.48 35.78
N SER A 802 43.77 14.11 36.91
CA SER A 802 44.57 14.13 38.15
C SER A 802 44.68 12.79 38.89
N VAL A 803 44.18 11.70 38.29
CA VAL A 803 44.33 10.32 38.78
C VAL A 803 45.74 9.75 38.51
N ASP A 804 46.49 10.26 37.52
CA ASP A 804 47.93 9.98 37.41
C ASP A 804 48.75 11.08 38.09
N SER A 805 49.60 10.69 39.04
CA SER A 805 50.40 11.63 39.84
C SER A 805 51.28 12.57 39.01
N ARG A 806 51.72 12.14 37.83
CA ARG A 806 52.56 12.95 36.92
C ARG A 806 51.75 13.98 36.14
N LEU A 807 50.50 13.65 35.79
CA LEU A 807 49.56 14.60 35.18
C LEU A 807 49.06 15.61 36.21
N GLN A 808 48.82 15.14 37.44
CA GLN A 808 48.51 15.97 38.62
C GLN A 808 49.66 16.96 38.90
N ASP A 809 50.93 16.52 38.90
CA ASP A 809 52.09 17.42 39.04
C ASP A 809 52.17 18.44 37.89
N ALA A 810 52.07 18.02 36.63
CA ALA A 810 52.13 18.93 35.48
C ALA A 810 50.99 19.99 35.48
N LEU A 811 49.80 19.61 35.95
CA LEU A 811 48.67 20.52 36.16
C LEU A 811 48.95 21.55 37.28
N LEU A 812 49.60 21.12 38.37
CA LEU A 812 49.99 21.98 39.49
C LEU A 812 51.12 22.95 39.10
N ASP A 813 52.14 22.47 38.39
CA ASP A 813 53.26 23.28 37.88
C ASP A 813 52.80 24.35 36.88
N ALA A 814 51.81 24.03 36.04
CA ALA A 814 51.16 25.01 35.15
C ALA A 814 50.33 26.06 35.93
N GLY A 815 49.94 25.76 37.18
CA GLY A 815 49.22 26.68 38.06
C GLY A 815 47.69 26.58 38.01
N ILE A 816 47.12 25.42 37.62
CA ILE A 816 45.66 25.22 37.48
C ILE A 816 44.86 25.63 38.73
N LEU A 817 45.44 25.41 39.91
CA LEU A 817 44.82 25.62 41.22
C LEU A 817 44.31 27.06 41.39
N TRP A 818 45.04 28.05 40.88
CA TRP A 818 44.67 29.46 41.00
C TRP A 818 43.39 29.78 40.22
N TYR A 819 43.20 29.19 39.04
CA TYR A 819 41.99 29.39 38.25
C TYR A 819 40.78 28.79 38.96
N LEU A 820 40.88 27.51 39.34
CA LEU A 820 39.82 26.76 40.04
C LEU A 820 39.37 27.47 41.32
N LEU A 821 40.31 27.89 42.18
CA LEU A 821 40.01 28.60 43.42
C LEU A 821 39.24 29.92 43.18
N THR A 822 39.40 30.61 42.05
CA THR A 822 38.60 31.82 41.77
C THR A 822 37.15 31.55 41.37
N PHE A 823 36.77 30.31 41.03
CA PHE A 823 35.38 29.97 40.72
C PHE A 823 34.55 29.63 41.97
N LEU A 824 35.18 29.23 43.08
CA LEU A 824 34.49 28.98 44.35
C LEU A 824 33.68 30.20 44.82
N PHE A 825 34.25 31.40 44.67
CA PHE A 825 33.60 32.68 44.99
C PHE A 825 32.51 33.11 44.00
N SER A 826 32.20 32.30 42.97
CA SER A 826 31.08 32.53 42.04
C SER A 826 29.80 31.77 42.42
N TYR A 827 29.85 30.98 43.50
CA TYR A 827 28.71 30.22 44.03
C TYR A 827 27.71 31.15 44.74
N VAL A 828 26.42 30.90 44.54
CA VAL A 828 25.32 31.61 45.20
C VAL A 828 24.42 30.60 45.89
N PHE A 829 24.64 30.40 47.19
CA PHE A 829 23.91 29.41 48.00
C PHE A 829 22.40 29.71 48.09
N THR A 830 22.01 31.00 48.06
CA THR A 830 20.60 31.42 48.13
C THR A 830 19.78 30.94 46.94
N LEU A 831 20.41 30.61 45.80
CA LEU A 831 19.73 30.02 44.65
C LEU A 831 19.30 28.57 44.93
N GLU A 832 20.09 27.82 45.70
CA GLU A 832 19.72 26.44 46.09
C GLU A 832 18.64 26.44 47.18
N GLU A 833 18.69 27.43 48.09
CA GLU A 833 17.75 27.56 49.23
C GLU A 833 16.42 28.25 48.88
N CYS A 834 16.28 28.88 47.71
CA CYS A 834 15.06 29.61 47.34
C CYS A 834 13.86 28.73 46.96
N GLY A 835 14.05 27.41 46.74
CA GLY A 835 12.98 26.46 46.43
C GLY A 835 12.33 26.61 45.05
N VAL A 836 12.88 27.43 44.16
CA VAL A 836 12.41 27.61 42.77
C VAL A 836 12.95 26.49 41.87
N GLU A 837 12.21 26.14 40.81
CA GLU A 837 12.70 25.23 39.76
C GLU A 837 13.87 25.86 38.98
N ARG A 838 14.91 25.07 38.69
CA ARG A 838 16.18 25.53 38.14
C ARG A 838 16.64 24.63 36.99
N SER A 839 17.21 25.24 35.95
CA SER A 839 17.78 24.54 34.79
C SER A 839 19.00 25.30 34.26
N GLU A 840 20.04 24.55 33.88
CA GLU A 840 21.26 25.08 33.25
C GLU A 840 21.03 25.74 31.88
N ASP A 841 19.83 25.59 31.28
CA ASP A 841 19.49 26.18 29.98
C ASP A 841 18.69 27.48 30.10
N THR A 842 18.19 27.78 31.30
CA THR A 842 17.43 29.02 31.59
C THR A 842 18.12 29.91 32.62
N ASN A 843 19.04 29.37 33.44
CA ASN A 843 19.68 30.10 34.53
C ASN A 843 21.22 29.99 34.50
N ASN A 844 21.88 31.07 34.11
CA ASN A 844 23.35 31.17 34.10
C ASN A 844 23.99 30.99 35.49
N GLN A 845 23.29 31.35 36.57
CA GLN A 845 23.81 31.17 37.94
C GLN A 845 23.79 29.70 38.38
N GLU A 846 22.92 28.86 37.80
CA GLU A 846 22.97 27.41 38.03
C GLU A 846 24.27 26.82 37.46
N VAL A 847 24.66 27.25 36.25
CA VAL A 847 25.92 26.86 35.60
C VAL A 847 27.13 27.35 36.40
N LEU A 848 27.09 28.57 36.96
CA LEU A 848 28.14 29.07 37.86
C LEU A 848 28.21 28.27 39.17
N ASN A 849 27.07 27.88 39.75
CA ASN A 849 27.04 27.01 40.92
C ASN A 849 27.64 25.62 40.61
N ARG A 850 27.30 25.01 39.47
CA ARG A 850 27.92 23.75 39.00
C ARG A 850 29.43 23.90 38.78
N LEU A 851 29.88 24.99 38.16
CA LEU A 851 31.31 25.26 37.96
C LEU A 851 32.05 25.35 39.30
N ALA A 852 31.47 26.01 40.30
CA ALA A 852 32.04 26.10 41.64
C ALA A 852 32.14 24.71 42.31
N LYS A 853 31.09 23.88 42.23
CA LYS A 853 31.09 22.50 42.77
C LYS A 853 32.13 21.60 42.10
N LEU A 854 32.21 21.62 40.77
CA LEU A 854 33.24 20.90 40.02
C LEU A 854 34.65 21.42 40.32
N SER A 855 34.82 22.73 40.55
CA SER A 855 36.10 23.31 40.94
C SER A 855 36.56 22.88 42.34
N VAL A 856 35.64 22.70 43.30
CA VAL A 856 35.96 22.12 44.61
C VAL A 856 36.46 20.68 44.46
N GLN A 857 35.75 19.83 43.70
CA GLN A 857 36.16 18.43 43.46
C GLN A 857 37.50 18.35 42.71
N ALA A 858 37.71 19.20 41.71
CA ALA A 858 39.00 19.30 41.02
C ALA A 858 40.14 19.70 41.98
N CYS A 859 39.93 20.69 42.85
CA CYS A 859 40.88 21.05 43.91
C CYS A 859 41.10 19.91 44.91
N ALA A 860 40.04 19.20 45.32
CA ALA A 860 40.11 18.08 46.25
C ALA A 860 40.99 16.94 45.68
N ARG A 861 40.74 16.54 44.44
CA ARG A 861 41.53 15.54 43.70
C ARG A 861 42.98 16.01 43.46
N LEU A 862 43.20 17.28 43.11
CA LEU A 862 44.54 17.86 42.92
C LEU A 862 45.37 17.89 44.23
N ALA A 863 44.74 18.13 45.37
CA ALA A 863 45.38 18.16 46.68
C ALA A 863 45.42 16.81 47.40
N GLY A 864 44.91 15.74 46.76
CA GLY A 864 44.97 14.38 47.28
C GLY A 864 43.91 14.04 48.33
N TYR A 865 42.78 14.73 48.39
CA TYR A 865 41.73 14.50 49.40
C TYR A 865 40.76 13.36 49.05
N GLU A 866 40.49 13.12 47.76
CA GLU A 866 39.53 12.10 47.34
C GLU A 866 40.13 10.67 47.39
N PRO A 867 39.31 9.62 47.55
CA PRO A 867 39.75 8.23 47.36
C PRO A 867 40.41 8.01 46.00
N ASP A 868 41.44 7.15 45.96
CA ASP A 868 42.27 6.85 44.79
C ASP A 868 42.94 8.09 44.13
N SER A 869 43.11 9.18 44.90
CA SER A 869 43.91 10.33 44.48
C SER A 869 45.37 10.21 44.96
N PRO A 870 46.38 10.63 44.17
CA PRO A 870 47.75 10.62 44.64
C PRO A 870 47.99 11.76 45.65
N ASP A 871 48.71 11.46 46.73
CA ASP A 871 48.91 12.38 47.86
C ASP A 871 49.80 13.58 47.50
N LYS A 872 49.31 14.80 47.75
CA LYS A 872 50.03 16.06 47.47
C LYS A 872 50.06 16.98 48.71
N PRO A 873 50.84 16.63 49.75
CA PRO A 873 50.82 17.35 51.04
C PRO A 873 51.29 18.81 50.93
N LEU A 874 52.13 19.14 49.94
CA LEU A 874 52.52 20.53 49.65
C LEU A 874 51.32 21.37 49.17
N VAL A 875 50.42 20.80 48.37
CA VAL A 875 49.21 21.49 47.89
C VAL A 875 48.24 21.74 49.04
N ARG A 876 48.04 20.75 49.93
CA ARG A 876 47.29 20.96 51.19
C ARG A 876 47.90 22.07 52.05
N GLN A 877 49.24 22.15 52.12
CA GLN A 877 49.93 23.23 52.84
C GLN A 877 49.80 24.61 52.17
N VAL A 878 49.56 24.67 50.86
CA VAL A 878 49.24 25.92 50.14
C VAL A 878 47.78 26.30 50.38
N MET A 879 46.82 25.37 50.22
CA MET A 879 45.40 25.63 50.43
C MET A 879 45.09 26.09 51.86
N SER A 880 45.67 25.43 52.87
CA SER A 880 45.49 25.81 54.29
C SER A 880 46.05 27.18 54.66
N LYS A 881 46.98 27.74 53.87
CA LYS A 881 47.46 29.13 53.98
C LYS A 881 46.56 30.14 53.23
N LEU A 882 45.76 29.68 52.26
CA LEU A 882 44.88 30.53 51.44
C LEU A 882 43.45 30.60 51.99
N LEU A 883 42.92 29.49 52.51
CA LEU A 883 41.52 29.33 52.91
C LEU A 883 41.32 29.04 54.41
N THR A 884 42.39 29.08 55.22
CA THR A 884 42.49 28.49 56.58
C THR A 884 42.46 26.95 56.58
N PRO A 885 42.97 26.29 57.64
CA PRO A 885 42.90 24.83 57.78
C PRO A 885 41.45 24.30 57.77
N TYR A 886 40.53 24.94 58.49
CA TYR A 886 39.16 24.42 58.65
C TYR A 886 38.40 24.31 57.32
N LEU A 887 38.41 25.36 56.48
CA LEU A 887 37.78 25.29 55.16
C LEU A 887 38.56 24.39 54.19
N THR A 888 39.86 24.18 54.43
CA THR A 888 40.72 23.29 53.63
C THR A 888 40.44 21.81 53.92
N ASP A 889 40.16 21.45 55.18
CA ASP A 889 39.77 20.08 55.56
C ASP A 889 38.38 19.71 55.00
N LEU A 890 37.49 20.69 54.79
CA LEU A 890 36.18 20.48 54.15
C LEU A 890 36.25 20.11 52.66
N PHE A 891 37.40 20.18 52.00
CA PHE A 891 37.59 19.61 50.65
C PHE A 891 37.61 18.07 50.65
N ALA A 892 37.64 17.43 51.83
CA ALA A 892 37.47 15.98 51.98
C ALA A 892 36.00 15.56 52.19
N ASP A 893 35.05 16.49 52.26
CA ASP A 893 33.62 16.17 52.36
C ASP A 893 33.02 15.94 50.96
N GLU A 894 32.17 14.93 50.82
CA GLU A 894 31.47 14.59 49.57
C GLU A 894 30.51 15.70 49.08
N HIS A 895 30.21 16.69 49.92
CA HIS A 895 29.21 17.74 49.71
C HIS A 895 29.87 19.12 49.47
N PRO A 896 30.26 19.47 48.22
CA PRO A 896 31.01 20.68 47.91
C PRO A 896 30.24 21.97 48.28
N GLU A 897 28.91 21.95 48.26
CA GLU A 897 28.06 23.06 48.74
C GLU A 897 28.36 23.49 50.18
N LYS A 898 28.88 22.62 51.07
CA LYS A 898 29.21 23.00 52.46
C LYS A 898 30.35 24.03 52.50
N VAL A 899 31.48 23.72 51.86
CA VAL A 899 32.63 24.63 51.82
C VAL A 899 32.33 25.86 50.95
N LEU A 900 31.59 25.70 49.84
CA LEU A 900 31.18 26.82 49.01
C LEU A 900 30.24 27.79 49.74
N LYS A 901 29.27 27.28 50.52
CA LYS A 901 28.40 28.13 51.33
C LYS A 901 29.21 28.91 52.36
N LEU A 902 30.10 28.27 53.11
CA LEU A 902 30.96 28.95 54.09
C LEU A 902 31.91 29.98 53.47
N LEU A 903 32.37 29.77 52.23
CA LEU A 903 33.19 30.72 51.48
C LEU A 903 32.41 31.91 50.89
N THR A 904 31.07 31.85 50.88
CA THR A 904 30.20 32.86 50.22
C THR A 904 29.11 33.44 51.14
N SER A 905 28.94 32.91 52.35
CA SER A 905 28.15 33.52 53.41
C SER A 905 28.96 34.58 54.16
N ASN A 906 28.31 35.70 54.50
CA ASN A 906 28.86 36.69 55.44
C ASN A 906 28.75 36.18 56.89
N SER A 907 29.49 35.11 57.19
CA SER A 907 29.70 34.54 58.52
C SER A 907 31.07 34.98 59.03
N GLU A 908 31.11 35.61 60.21
CA GLU A 908 32.33 35.97 60.96
C GLU A 908 33.07 34.74 61.51
#